data_AF-A0A4R4QJF6-F1
#
_entry.id   AF-A0A4R4QJF6-F1
#
_cell.length_a   1.000
_cell.length_b   1.000
_cell.length_c   1.000
_cell.angle_alpha   90.00
_cell.angle_beta   90.00
_cell.angle_gamma   90.00
#
_symmetry.space_group_name_H-M   'P 1'
#
loop_
_entity.id
_entity.type
_entity.pdbx_description
1 polymer ?
#
loop_
_entity_poly.entity_id
_entity_poly.type
_entity_poly.pdbx_seq_one_letter_code
_entity_poly.pdbx_strand_id
1 'polypeptide(L)'
;MPATQERTQTRRRLSPVTAESSLFTFYDIESLSNVFSLVAYTPRPDPARDALEVFYLVDDATLAAAVQTRSLVEVIRTGNPGLPQVEVSLYDLHTIRGNLRLAQLIGLSDAEQVCDPEQDSSYPGDLRPVCDTDPSFDPAVHPFLAGYNSMNYDTTMLALYLSEVYSDVVDHRARLAYAQQQRRSASTPQRVAETEQLLVDVLAQRPQFKPITAAALRAHNDELFDAKNIEYMPGYLGWDTPQGKIRRAMLQSGRHLDVARLNELQRKVGLKRLLGMLGHQIKESDKLGHDSIITTLEELYELLAYNVADCLGLAQLFEHPLYSSAFDLKAGLLTQYRETVFNRNETVRRDRLTIDSSSAKFVGRILAPHTPLNDIEKVSYVYPAAEIAHERGIAQVNVLDECVRFFEEHVAPDRAANPAQAKAHTDFLQVVAYYRSIEGQNFNDSEEYSELYGLPVRSLKEIPKSPNNLPYFLADGTPSSCFATFSTGGIHGAEADIAGFNRDLAEHRASTMMLGLARHLYPDAKDFVAEAKRQHSMLALPDGTSVDKRLVLLGSDPAKVKYRKPKKDDPVQAEQLTRSQTQIPDPAGLLAVQRPDHEALDVAITDSMSPGGVFVIRGKTVLAKSAATSAEYRTEAAKKAPELFVAKEDASTKLHPKYARTSTGHVTHEDFTSYYPNLLRNMRAFYNPELGEDRYATIFFDKERLGRELKQPGLRAAEKERLTTLRNGTKLILNAASGAGDASHKNPIRMNNRIISMRIIGQLFSWRIGQAQTLAGARIISTNTDGLYSVLDREINDQVLAEQAALIGVDIEPEPMFLISKDSNNRLELTAPRAESTLAESQIIAASGGTLACHVGPRPDKSLAHPAVIDFALAQYLQVVATRGEAALSEAFDTDLGRKLMGEAIDPEDPLRTALLFQNVIAASRGSITYPFAAAPLDPTAGDEGQRIVDPRPLQMVNRAFVVRHGTDGAVSLLNAGAWKIPPATQAKRRQGAQRPVPDEIATSILAHHGWAATRWMNSQNPRLTLIPEDRDVSTRKINGIDPTWSMVICNDDLTALGPPALMAIIEALDLDVYTQMLAETFTKNWMNT
;
A
#
# COMPACT_ATOMS: atom_id res chain seq x y z
N MET A 1 42.58 47.80 -26.46
CA MET A 1 43.31 46.60 -26.92
C MET A 1 44.42 46.35 -25.92
N PRO A 2 44.19 45.48 -24.92
CA PRO A 2 44.32 44.04 -25.13
C PRO A 2 43.02 43.27 -24.86
N ALA A 3 42.97 42.07 -25.43
CA ALA A 3 41.82 41.19 -25.55
C ALA A 3 41.48 40.48 -24.23
N THR A 4 40.24 40.66 -23.78
CA THR A 4 39.57 39.76 -22.83
C THR A 4 39.32 38.43 -23.54
N GLN A 5 40.09 37.41 -23.17
CA GLN A 5 39.77 36.02 -23.52
C GLN A 5 38.44 35.66 -22.85
N GLU A 6 37.37 35.67 -23.62
CA GLU A 6 36.18 34.88 -23.33
C GLU A 6 36.62 33.42 -23.16
N ARG A 7 36.58 32.91 -21.93
CA ARG A 7 36.56 31.46 -21.69
C ARG A 7 35.24 30.92 -22.20
N THR A 8 35.16 30.69 -23.51
CA THR A 8 34.18 29.79 -24.11
C THR A 8 34.57 28.38 -23.65
N GLN A 9 34.11 27.97 -22.45
CA GLN A 9 34.06 26.56 -22.11
C GLN A 9 33.12 25.90 -23.13
N THR A 10 33.73 25.19 -24.06
CA THR A 10 33.07 24.34 -25.03
C THR A 10 32.16 23.40 -24.23
N ARG A 11 30.83 23.55 -24.36
CA ARG A 11 29.85 22.61 -23.81
C ARG A 11 30.21 21.22 -24.30
N ARG A 12 30.93 20.44 -23.50
CA ARG A 12 31.18 19.03 -23.76
C ARG A 12 29.80 18.39 -23.79
N ARG A 13 29.40 17.80 -24.93
CA ARG A 13 28.24 16.91 -24.98
C ARG A 13 28.60 15.70 -24.11
N LEU A 14 28.37 15.79 -22.81
CA LEU A 14 28.37 14.62 -21.94
C LEU A 14 27.27 13.70 -22.46
N SER A 15 27.61 12.45 -22.73
CA SER A 15 26.60 11.42 -23.01
C SER A 15 25.60 11.44 -21.84
N PRO A 16 24.28 11.37 -22.11
CA PRO A 16 23.28 11.37 -21.05
C PRO A 16 23.55 10.19 -20.11
N VAL A 17 23.56 10.44 -18.81
CA VAL A 17 23.70 9.40 -17.78
C VAL A 17 22.40 8.60 -17.76
N THR A 18 22.48 7.32 -18.12
CA THR A 18 21.36 6.37 -18.05
C THR A 18 21.82 5.06 -17.40
N ALA A 19 20.87 4.25 -16.93
CA ALA A 19 21.12 2.93 -16.36
C ALA A 19 21.80 2.00 -17.37
N GLU A 20 21.45 2.10 -18.67
CA GLU A 20 22.08 1.31 -19.72
C GLU A 20 23.54 1.74 -20.01
N SER A 21 23.81 3.04 -19.96
CA SER A 21 25.14 3.59 -20.32
C SER A 21 26.10 3.72 -19.14
N SER A 22 25.62 3.52 -17.92
CA SER A 22 26.40 3.67 -16.69
C SER A 22 26.87 2.32 -16.17
N LEU A 23 28.03 2.32 -15.54
CA LEU A 23 28.54 1.20 -14.79
C LEU A 23 28.02 1.26 -13.35
N PHE A 24 27.76 0.10 -12.75
CA PHE A 24 27.30 -0.02 -11.36
C PHE A 24 28.13 -1.04 -10.60
N THR A 25 28.44 -0.72 -9.35
CA THR A 25 28.94 -1.68 -8.36
C THR A 25 27.89 -1.83 -7.29
N PHE A 26 27.26 -3.00 -7.24
CA PHE A 26 26.30 -3.37 -6.21
C PHE A 26 27.05 -3.91 -5.00
N TYR A 27 26.78 -3.38 -3.82
CA TYR A 27 27.49 -3.78 -2.61
C TYR A 27 26.56 -4.02 -1.43
N ASP A 28 27.03 -4.84 -0.51
CA ASP A 28 26.37 -5.23 0.73
C ASP A 28 27.42 -5.49 1.82
N ILE A 29 27.05 -5.26 3.08
CA ILE A 29 27.93 -5.46 4.24
C ILE A 29 27.29 -6.33 5.31
N GLU A 30 28.12 -7.06 6.06
CA GLU A 30 27.67 -7.78 7.25
C GLU A 30 28.59 -7.52 8.43
N SER A 31 27.97 -7.43 9.61
CA SER A 31 28.64 -7.20 10.89
C SER A 31 28.16 -8.21 11.93
N LEU A 32 28.90 -9.31 12.05
CA LEU A 32 28.70 -10.36 13.05
C LEU A 32 29.65 -10.16 14.24
N SER A 33 29.54 -11.01 15.26
CA SER A 33 30.32 -10.85 16.50
C SER A 33 31.84 -10.94 16.31
N ASN A 34 32.33 -11.72 15.33
CA ASN A 34 33.75 -11.92 15.06
C ASN A 34 34.12 -11.84 13.56
N VAL A 35 33.17 -11.46 12.71
CA VAL A 35 33.38 -11.30 11.27
C VAL A 35 32.72 -10.02 10.77
N PHE A 36 33.46 -9.24 9.98
CA PHE A 36 32.93 -8.15 9.18
C PHE A 36 33.26 -8.41 7.70
N SER A 37 32.26 -8.32 6.83
CA SER A 37 32.43 -8.56 5.39
C SER A 37 31.80 -7.44 4.56
N LEU A 38 32.37 -7.24 3.37
CA LEU A 38 31.76 -6.46 2.31
C LEU A 38 31.93 -7.22 1.00
N VAL A 39 30.86 -7.31 0.23
CA VAL A 39 30.90 -7.82 -1.14
C VAL A 39 30.58 -6.68 -2.10
N ALA A 40 31.30 -6.63 -3.21
CA ALA A 40 31.07 -5.69 -4.29
C ALA A 40 31.04 -6.41 -5.63
N TYR A 41 29.87 -6.43 -6.27
CA TYR A 41 29.61 -7.04 -7.56
C TYR A 41 29.47 -5.96 -8.64
N THR A 42 30.27 -6.05 -9.70
CA THR A 42 30.26 -5.10 -10.82
C THR A 42 29.99 -5.83 -12.12
N PRO A 43 28.73 -5.87 -12.58
CA PRO A 43 28.39 -6.32 -13.93
C PRO A 43 29.12 -5.45 -14.97
N ARG A 44 29.66 -6.09 -16.01
CA ARG A 44 30.32 -5.42 -17.13
C ARG A 44 29.52 -5.61 -18.42
N PRO A 45 29.67 -4.69 -19.40
CA PRO A 45 29.05 -4.85 -20.72
C PRO A 45 29.43 -6.15 -21.45
N ASP A 46 30.60 -6.71 -21.14
CA ASP A 46 31.01 -8.07 -21.51
C ASP A 46 30.84 -8.94 -20.25
N PRO A 47 29.78 -9.75 -20.14
CA PRO A 47 29.50 -10.56 -18.95
C PRO A 47 30.61 -11.54 -18.60
N ALA A 48 31.49 -11.88 -19.55
CA ALA A 48 32.67 -12.70 -19.29
C ALA A 48 33.74 -11.98 -18.44
N ARG A 49 33.52 -10.70 -18.10
CA ARG A 49 34.43 -9.83 -17.36
C ARG A 49 33.80 -9.27 -16.08
N ASP A 50 32.66 -9.81 -15.64
CA ASP A 50 32.05 -9.38 -14.40
C ASP A 50 33.04 -9.54 -13.24
N ALA A 51 33.11 -8.52 -12.39
CA ALA A 51 34.06 -8.48 -11.29
C ALA A 51 33.34 -8.65 -9.95
N LEU A 52 33.88 -9.52 -9.10
CA LEU A 52 33.41 -9.74 -7.74
C LEU A 52 34.55 -9.52 -6.75
N GLU A 53 34.44 -8.52 -5.91
CA GLU A 53 35.41 -8.22 -4.86
C GLU A 53 34.82 -8.59 -3.50
N VAL A 54 35.51 -9.45 -2.76
CA VAL A 54 35.09 -9.93 -1.44
C VAL A 54 36.11 -9.48 -0.41
N PHE A 55 35.66 -8.65 0.52
CA PHE A 55 36.44 -8.14 1.63
C PHE A 55 36.01 -8.84 2.91
N TYR A 56 36.98 -9.29 3.72
CA TYR A 56 36.69 -9.96 4.99
C TYR A 56 37.67 -9.54 6.07
N LEU A 57 37.14 -9.38 7.28
CA LEU A 57 37.84 -9.19 8.54
C LEU A 57 37.34 -10.26 9.51
N VAL A 58 38.22 -11.17 9.93
CA VAL A 58 37.87 -12.30 10.79
C VAL A 58 38.79 -12.31 12.01
N ASP A 59 38.24 -12.09 13.20
CA ASP A 59 39.05 -11.94 14.42
C ASP A 59 39.85 -13.21 14.78
N ASP A 60 39.38 -14.39 14.35
CA ASP A 60 40.14 -15.64 14.46
C ASP A 60 41.20 -15.72 13.34
N ALA A 61 42.46 -15.47 13.72
CA ALA A 61 43.60 -15.49 12.82
C ALA A 61 43.83 -16.86 12.14
N THR A 62 43.45 -17.98 12.80
CA THR A 62 43.58 -19.33 12.22
C THR A 62 42.56 -19.51 11.10
N LEU A 63 41.32 -19.07 11.35
CA LEU A 63 40.24 -19.10 10.37
C LEU A 63 40.53 -18.17 9.19
N ALA A 64 41.01 -16.95 9.45
CA ALA A 64 41.41 -15.99 8.43
C ALA A 64 42.52 -16.55 7.52
N ALA A 65 43.55 -17.17 8.10
CA ALA A 65 44.66 -17.76 7.35
C ALA A 65 44.27 -19.02 6.55
N ALA A 66 43.15 -19.67 6.90
CA ALA A 66 42.65 -20.87 6.23
C ALA A 66 41.83 -20.57 4.97
N VAL A 67 41.49 -19.30 4.68
CA VAL A 67 40.68 -18.91 3.53
C VAL A 67 41.40 -19.20 2.21
N GLN A 68 40.84 -20.12 1.41
CA GLN A 68 41.28 -20.47 0.07
C GLN A 68 40.34 -19.93 -1.01
N THR A 69 40.88 -19.20 -1.98
CA THR A 69 40.08 -18.59 -3.07
C THR A 69 39.30 -19.62 -3.86
N ARG A 70 39.92 -20.73 -4.27
CA ARG A 70 39.26 -21.73 -5.11
C ARG A 70 38.02 -22.34 -4.44
N SER A 71 38.13 -22.68 -3.17
CA SER A 71 37.05 -23.28 -2.39
C SER A 71 35.91 -22.29 -2.14
N LEU A 72 36.24 -21.03 -1.82
CA LEU A 72 35.22 -19.98 -1.67
C LEU A 72 34.48 -19.73 -3.01
N VAL A 73 35.20 -19.67 -4.13
CA VAL A 73 34.58 -19.48 -5.46
C VAL A 73 33.61 -20.62 -5.78
N GLU A 74 33.96 -21.86 -5.42
CA GLU A 74 33.07 -23.02 -5.59
C GLU A 74 31.79 -22.88 -4.75
N VAL A 75 31.91 -22.48 -3.48
CA VAL A 75 30.74 -22.24 -2.61
C VAL A 75 29.88 -21.08 -3.12
N ILE A 76 30.50 -19.97 -3.56
CA ILE A 76 29.80 -18.82 -4.15
C ILE A 76 29.01 -19.26 -5.39
N ARG A 77 29.62 -20.01 -6.30
CA ARG A 77 28.96 -20.45 -7.54
C ARG A 77 27.82 -21.44 -7.27
N THR A 78 28.07 -22.44 -6.43
CA THR A 78 27.04 -23.43 -6.08
C THR A 78 25.88 -22.78 -5.31
N GLY A 79 26.18 -21.81 -4.44
CA GLY A 79 25.18 -21.13 -3.63
C GLY A 79 24.40 -20.04 -4.35
N ASN A 80 24.82 -19.62 -5.55
CA ASN A 80 24.24 -18.52 -6.33
C ASN A 80 24.14 -18.93 -7.82
N PRO A 81 23.20 -19.82 -8.17
CA PRO A 81 23.13 -20.40 -9.53
C PRO A 81 22.82 -19.35 -10.62
N GLY A 82 22.26 -18.20 -10.27
CA GLY A 82 22.05 -17.06 -11.19
C GLY A 82 23.29 -16.18 -11.42
N LEU A 83 24.41 -16.44 -10.74
CA LEU A 83 25.63 -15.65 -10.88
C LEU A 83 26.36 -16.01 -12.19
N PRO A 84 26.66 -15.03 -13.06
CA PRO A 84 27.43 -15.28 -14.27
C PRO A 84 28.89 -15.65 -13.94
N GLN A 85 29.68 -15.91 -14.98
CA GLN A 85 31.11 -16.14 -14.79
C GLN A 85 31.80 -14.86 -14.31
N VAL A 86 32.17 -14.84 -13.04
CA VAL A 86 32.84 -13.71 -12.40
C VAL A 86 34.33 -13.95 -12.15
N GLU A 87 35.13 -12.88 -12.25
CA GLU A 87 36.48 -12.80 -11.70
C GLU A 87 36.39 -12.43 -10.22
N VAL A 88 36.78 -13.36 -9.34
CA VAL A 88 36.71 -13.17 -7.89
C VAL A 88 38.04 -12.73 -7.31
N SER A 89 38.06 -11.55 -6.69
CA SER A 89 39.19 -11.01 -5.93
C SER A 89 38.90 -11.02 -4.45
N LEU A 90 39.84 -11.55 -3.64
CA LEU A 90 39.72 -11.59 -2.18
C LEU A 90 40.67 -10.60 -1.52
N TYR A 91 40.15 -9.87 -0.53
CA TYR A 91 40.90 -8.85 0.20
C TYR A 91 40.74 -9.05 1.72
N ASP A 92 41.85 -9.42 2.36
CA ASP A 92 41.94 -9.50 3.82
C ASP A 92 42.13 -8.11 4.42
N LEU A 93 41.18 -7.70 5.26
CA LEU A 93 41.12 -6.41 5.92
C LEU A 93 42.05 -6.31 7.14
N HIS A 94 42.80 -7.36 7.50
CA HIS A 94 43.97 -7.22 8.38
C HIS A 94 45.17 -6.63 7.65
N THR A 95 45.12 -6.54 6.32
CA THR A 95 46.27 -6.08 5.51
C THR A 95 46.06 -4.66 5.01
N ILE A 96 47.15 -3.90 4.92
CA ILE A 96 47.14 -2.55 4.33
C ILE A 96 46.58 -2.58 2.90
N ARG A 97 46.91 -3.63 2.13
CA ARG A 97 46.43 -3.79 0.75
C ARG A 97 44.90 -3.88 0.67
N GLY A 98 44.28 -4.69 1.53
CA GLY A 98 42.83 -4.84 1.57
C GLY A 98 42.13 -3.53 1.93
N ASN A 99 42.64 -2.82 2.96
CA ASN A 99 42.10 -1.54 3.40
C ASN A 99 42.24 -0.44 2.34
N LEU A 100 43.41 -0.35 1.68
CA LEU A 100 43.61 0.60 0.59
C LEU A 100 42.66 0.34 -0.58
N ARG A 101 42.47 -0.93 -0.96
CA ARG A 101 41.53 -1.27 -2.04
C ARG A 101 40.09 -0.90 -1.67
N LEU A 102 39.67 -1.18 -0.44
CA LEU A 102 38.33 -0.83 0.04
C LEU A 102 38.13 0.70 0.05
N ALA A 103 39.11 1.45 0.56
CA ALA A 103 39.08 2.91 0.56
C ALA A 103 39.04 3.50 -0.86
N GLN A 104 39.75 2.90 -1.82
CA GLN A 104 39.70 3.29 -3.25
C GLN A 104 38.35 2.98 -3.90
N LEU A 105 37.71 1.87 -3.52
CA LEU A 105 36.42 1.46 -4.05
C LEU A 105 35.30 2.40 -3.57
N ILE A 106 35.20 2.61 -2.26
CA ILE A 106 34.11 3.33 -1.60
C ILE A 106 34.36 4.85 -1.58
N GLY A 107 35.62 5.26 -1.55
CA GLY A 107 36.06 6.65 -1.41
C GLY A 107 36.28 7.06 0.04
N LEU A 108 37.40 7.74 0.30
CA LEU A 108 37.80 8.23 1.61
C LEU A 108 38.29 9.68 1.51
N SER A 109 37.54 10.59 2.14
CA SER A 109 37.93 12.00 2.29
C SER A 109 37.17 12.63 3.46
N ASP A 110 37.80 13.58 4.15
CA ASP A 110 37.18 14.44 5.16
C ASP A 110 37.11 15.91 4.72
N ALA A 111 37.30 16.18 3.43
CA ALA A 111 37.13 17.52 2.86
C ALA A 111 35.71 18.07 3.16
N GLU A 112 35.60 19.38 3.38
CA GLU A 112 34.28 20.01 3.62
C GLU A 112 33.37 19.93 2.38
N GLN A 113 33.98 19.97 1.19
CA GLN A 113 33.41 19.92 -0.15
C GLN A 113 34.28 19.02 -1.02
N VAL A 114 34.05 17.70 -0.94
CA VAL A 114 34.82 16.72 -1.73
C VAL A 114 34.77 16.96 -3.24
N CYS A 115 33.70 17.63 -3.72
CA CYS A 115 33.53 17.99 -5.13
C CYS A 115 34.51 19.07 -5.62
N ASP A 116 35.25 19.71 -4.72
CA ASP A 116 36.39 20.58 -5.06
C ASP A 116 37.69 19.77 -4.90
N PRO A 117 38.32 19.31 -6.01
CA PRO A 117 39.53 18.51 -5.94
C PRO A 117 40.73 19.23 -5.32
N GLU A 118 40.70 20.56 -5.25
CA GLU A 118 41.78 21.38 -4.68
C GLU A 118 41.64 21.55 -3.16
N GLN A 119 40.51 21.13 -2.58
CA GLN A 119 40.32 21.25 -1.14
C GLN A 119 41.11 20.17 -0.38
N ASP A 120 41.87 20.63 0.62
CA ASP A 120 42.67 19.75 1.46
C ASP A 120 41.81 18.71 2.21
N SER A 121 42.29 17.47 2.20
CA SER A 121 41.80 16.37 3.04
C SER A 121 42.96 15.84 3.89
N SER A 122 42.64 15.39 5.10
CA SER A 122 43.60 14.68 5.95
C SER A 122 44.01 13.33 5.34
N TYR A 123 43.25 12.80 4.37
CA TYR A 123 43.53 11.54 3.68
C TYR A 123 44.33 11.74 2.38
N PRO A 124 45.05 10.70 1.88
CA PRO A 124 45.70 10.76 0.58
C PRO A 124 44.74 11.09 -0.57
N GLY A 125 45.16 11.97 -1.49
CA GLY A 125 44.30 12.45 -2.58
C GLY A 125 43.87 11.39 -3.58
N ASP A 126 44.62 10.28 -3.70
CA ASP A 126 44.28 9.12 -4.52
C ASP A 126 43.15 8.26 -3.92
N LEU A 127 42.77 8.48 -2.66
CA LEU A 127 41.61 7.85 -2.02
C LEU A 127 40.34 8.69 -2.12
N ARG A 128 40.43 9.95 -2.58
CA ARG A 128 39.28 10.81 -2.79
C ARG A 128 38.29 10.14 -3.76
N PRO A 129 36.98 10.07 -3.45
CA PRO A 129 36.02 9.58 -4.43
C PRO A 129 36.00 10.50 -5.65
N VAL A 130 36.08 9.92 -6.85
CA VAL A 130 35.79 10.68 -8.08
C VAL A 130 34.32 11.11 -8.01
N CYS A 131 34.06 12.41 -8.11
CA CYS A 131 32.71 12.98 -8.01
C CYS A 131 32.04 13.04 -9.38
N ASP A 132 30.71 12.96 -9.43
CA ASP A 132 29.92 13.14 -10.67
C ASP A 132 30.05 14.54 -11.30
N THR A 133 30.58 15.51 -10.54
CA THR A 133 30.92 16.85 -11.00
C THR A 133 32.36 17.01 -11.48
N ASP A 134 33.21 15.98 -11.36
CA ASP A 134 34.61 16.07 -11.78
C ASP A 134 34.72 16.13 -13.32
N PRO A 135 35.64 16.93 -13.89
CA PRO A 135 35.85 16.97 -15.33
C PRO A 135 36.26 15.63 -15.97
N SER A 136 36.84 14.73 -15.17
CA SER A 136 37.26 13.39 -15.56
C SER A 136 36.17 12.32 -15.36
N PHE A 137 35.03 12.67 -14.77
CA PHE A 137 33.96 11.72 -14.54
C PHE A 137 33.42 11.19 -15.87
N ASP A 138 33.24 9.88 -15.91
CA ASP A 138 32.67 9.13 -17.02
C ASP A 138 31.84 7.99 -16.42
N PRO A 139 30.52 7.99 -16.56
CA PRO A 139 29.65 6.99 -15.96
C PRO A 139 29.92 5.57 -16.48
N ALA A 140 30.53 5.40 -17.66
CA ALA A 140 30.87 4.08 -18.19
C ALA A 140 32.15 3.49 -17.56
N VAL A 141 32.97 4.32 -16.93
CA VAL A 141 34.25 3.93 -16.33
C VAL A 141 34.20 4.00 -14.81
N HIS A 142 33.51 5.00 -14.27
CA HIS A 142 33.42 5.30 -12.84
C HIS A 142 32.06 4.84 -12.30
N PRO A 143 31.97 3.66 -11.66
CA PRO A 143 30.69 3.06 -11.33
C PRO A 143 29.89 3.86 -10.31
N PHE A 144 28.57 3.90 -10.43
CA PHE A 144 27.72 4.22 -9.29
C PHE A 144 27.83 3.10 -8.24
N LEU A 145 27.92 3.46 -6.96
CA LEU A 145 28.02 2.53 -5.84
C LEU A 145 26.62 2.33 -5.28
N ALA A 146 25.99 1.22 -5.62
CA ALA A 146 24.59 0.94 -5.36
C ALA A 146 24.43 -0.06 -4.20
N GLY A 147 23.82 0.39 -3.11
CA GLY A 147 23.41 -0.50 -2.01
C GLY A 147 21.89 -0.49 -1.84
N TYR A 148 21.36 -1.36 -0.97
CA TYR A 148 19.93 -1.43 -0.67
C TYR A 148 19.67 -1.00 0.78
N ASN A 149 18.95 0.11 0.98
CA ASN A 149 18.81 0.75 2.30
C ASN A 149 20.17 1.20 2.91
N SER A 150 21.17 1.36 2.04
CA SER A 150 22.57 1.66 2.39
C SER A 150 22.79 3.07 2.94
N MET A 151 21.89 4.00 2.62
CA MET A 151 21.95 5.38 3.09
C MET A 151 21.80 5.49 4.60
N ASN A 152 21.10 4.55 5.25
CA ASN A 152 20.96 4.56 6.71
C ASN A 152 22.10 3.79 7.38
N TYR A 153 22.30 2.53 6.98
CA TYR A 153 23.19 1.59 7.66
C TYR A 153 24.60 1.51 7.03
N ASP A 154 24.72 1.04 5.78
CA ASP A 154 26.04 0.69 5.21
C ASP A 154 27.01 1.87 5.14
N THR A 155 26.55 3.02 4.64
CA THR A 155 27.38 4.23 4.55
C THR A 155 27.82 4.75 5.93
N THR A 156 27.02 4.47 6.97
CA THR A 156 27.34 4.80 8.36
C THR A 156 28.42 3.87 8.91
N MET A 157 28.25 2.56 8.72
CA MET A 157 29.24 1.56 9.12
C MET A 157 30.57 1.72 8.39
N LEU A 158 30.55 1.96 7.08
CA LEU A 158 31.76 2.19 6.27
C LEU A 158 32.53 3.44 6.71
N ALA A 159 31.82 4.50 7.09
CA ALA A 159 32.46 5.72 7.59
C ALA A 159 33.12 5.52 8.96
N LEU A 160 32.49 4.75 9.86
CA LEU A 160 33.09 4.35 11.15
C LEU A 160 34.34 3.51 10.91
N TYR A 161 34.21 2.46 10.09
CA TYR A 161 35.30 1.56 9.73
C TYR A 161 36.52 2.32 9.19
N LEU A 162 36.33 3.15 8.15
CA LEU A 162 37.43 3.87 7.53
C LEU A 162 38.04 4.91 8.47
N SER A 163 37.23 5.55 9.33
CA SER A 163 37.73 6.49 10.34
C SER A 163 38.64 5.82 11.36
N GLU A 164 38.30 4.61 11.81
CA GLU A 164 39.09 3.88 12.80
C GLU A 164 40.38 3.33 12.21
N VAL A 165 40.31 2.66 11.06
CA VAL A 165 41.47 2.05 10.38
C VAL A 165 42.55 3.07 10.04
N TYR A 166 42.16 4.29 9.65
CA TYR A 166 43.09 5.34 9.24
C TYR A 166 43.37 6.40 10.31
N SER A 167 42.91 6.20 11.55
CA SER A 167 43.09 7.15 12.67
C SER A 167 44.55 7.54 12.91
N ASP A 168 45.46 6.58 13.03
CA ASP A 168 46.90 6.82 13.25
C ASP A 168 47.55 7.61 12.09
N VAL A 169 47.06 7.45 10.85
CA VAL A 169 47.54 8.19 9.67
C VAL A 169 47.10 9.65 9.73
N VAL A 170 45.85 9.90 10.12
CA VAL A 170 45.30 11.25 10.29
C VAL A 170 46.00 11.97 11.43
N ASP A 171 46.17 11.32 12.58
CA ASP A 171 46.84 11.89 13.75
C ASP A 171 48.31 12.23 13.47
N HIS A 172 49.00 11.41 12.68
CA HIS A 172 50.35 11.70 12.23
C HIS A 172 50.40 12.94 11.32
N ARG A 173 49.50 13.02 10.33
CA ARG A 173 49.42 14.18 9.43
C ARG A 173 49.07 15.46 10.16
N ALA A 174 48.16 15.41 11.13
CA ALA A 174 47.81 16.56 11.96
C ALA A 174 49.01 17.07 12.77
N ARG A 175 49.77 16.16 13.41
CA ARG A 175 51.00 16.49 14.12
C ARG A 175 52.06 17.07 13.19
N LEU A 176 52.18 16.55 11.96
CA LEU A 176 53.12 17.03 10.96
C LEU A 176 52.76 18.45 10.49
N ALA A 177 51.49 18.69 10.17
CA ALA A 177 50.99 20.00 9.78
C ALA A 177 51.20 21.05 10.89
N TYR A 178 50.93 20.68 12.16
CA TYR A 178 51.20 21.52 13.32
C TYR A 178 52.70 21.84 13.44
N ALA A 179 53.58 20.84 13.36
CA ALA A 179 55.03 21.04 13.42
C ALA A 179 55.53 21.97 12.31
N GLN A 180 55.03 21.79 11.08
CA GLN A 180 55.34 22.67 9.95
C GLN A 180 54.85 24.10 10.15
N GLN A 181 53.64 24.29 10.70
CA GLN A 181 53.09 25.61 11.01
C GLN A 181 53.88 26.32 12.11
N GLN A 182 54.24 25.61 13.19
CA GLN A 182 55.09 26.15 14.25
C GLN A 182 56.46 26.56 13.69
N ARG A 183 57.04 25.74 12.81
CA ARG A 183 58.31 26.06 12.16
C ARG A 183 58.24 27.29 11.24
N ARG A 184 57.13 27.45 10.48
CA ARG A 184 56.88 28.62 9.62
C ARG A 184 56.67 29.92 10.41
N SER A 185 56.14 29.82 11.63
CA SER A 185 55.87 30.98 12.51
C SER A 185 57.01 31.29 13.48
N ALA A 186 58.05 30.44 13.55
CA ALA A 186 59.22 30.67 14.39
C ALA A 186 60.13 31.77 13.83
N SER A 187 60.39 32.80 14.64
CA SER A 187 61.18 33.98 14.26
C SER A 187 62.48 34.17 15.06
N THR A 188 62.64 33.46 16.19
CA THR A 188 63.86 33.53 17.01
C THR A 188 64.72 32.27 16.80
N PRO A 189 66.06 32.37 16.93
CA PRO A 189 66.96 31.22 16.72
C PRO A 189 66.62 30.02 17.60
N GLN A 190 66.22 30.26 18.85
CA GLN A 190 65.83 29.20 19.78
C GLN A 190 64.53 28.50 19.37
N ARG A 191 63.51 29.27 18.98
CA ARG A 191 62.22 28.73 18.54
C ARG A 191 62.33 28.01 17.19
N VAL A 192 63.24 28.44 16.33
CA VAL A 192 63.59 27.73 15.09
C VAL A 192 64.18 26.36 15.40
N ALA A 193 65.16 26.27 16.32
CA ALA A 193 65.76 24.99 16.71
C ALA A 193 64.74 24.04 17.38
N GLU A 194 63.90 24.55 18.29
CA GLU A 194 62.85 23.78 18.96
C GLU A 194 61.81 23.22 17.96
N THR A 195 61.38 24.05 17.00
CA THR A 195 60.39 23.63 15.98
C THR A 195 61.00 22.74 14.88
N GLU A 196 62.28 22.87 14.59
CA GLU A 196 63.03 21.91 13.76
C GLU A 196 63.13 20.55 14.42
N GLN A 197 63.45 20.51 15.73
CA GLN A 197 63.48 19.26 16.47
C GLN A 197 62.10 18.60 16.52
N LEU A 198 61.04 19.37 16.79
CA LEU A 198 59.66 18.88 16.74
C LEU A 198 59.32 18.28 15.36
N LEU A 199 59.73 18.92 14.26
CA LEU A 199 59.50 18.42 12.92
C LEU A 199 60.27 17.10 12.66
N VAL A 200 61.52 17.02 13.10
CA VAL A 200 62.33 15.78 13.03
C VAL A 200 61.69 14.65 13.82
N ASP A 201 61.22 14.93 15.03
CA ASP A 201 60.59 13.93 15.92
C ASP A 201 59.29 13.39 15.31
N VAL A 202 58.45 14.27 14.74
CA VAL A 202 57.22 13.86 14.06
C VAL A 202 57.52 13.07 12.78
N LEU A 203 58.53 13.45 12.00
CA LEU A 203 58.95 12.71 10.80
C LEU A 203 59.54 11.33 11.14
N ALA A 204 60.19 11.19 12.30
CA ALA A 204 60.73 9.91 12.78
C ALA A 204 59.62 8.94 13.22
N GLN A 205 58.48 9.44 13.71
CA GLN A 205 57.32 8.63 14.10
C GLN A 205 56.48 8.25 12.88
N ARG A 206 56.79 7.15 12.20
CA ARG A 206 55.94 6.66 11.10
C ARG A 206 54.57 6.20 11.62
N PRO A 207 53.46 6.49 10.90
CA PRO A 207 52.17 5.91 11.21
C PRO A 207 52.28 4.37 11.25
N GLN A 208 51.75 3.76 12.30
CA GLN A 208 51.63 2.31 12.38
C GLN A 208 50.22 1.92 11.94
N PHE A 209 50.11 1.04 10.95
CA PHE A 209 48.83 0.45 10.61
C PHE A 209 48.42 -0.51 11.73
N LYS A 210 47.25 -0.27 12.32
CA LYS A 210 46.62 -1.17 13.28
C LYS A 210 45.26 -1.56 12.73
N PRO A 211 45.04 -2.83 12.34
CA PRO A 211 43.74 -3.25 11.88
C PRO A 211 42.75 -3.17 13.05
N ILE A 212 41.53 -2.75 12.74
CA ILE A 212 40.38 -2.87 13.62
C ILE A 212 39.98 -4.35 13.78
N THR A 213 39.20 -4.68 14.81
CA THR A 213 38.58 -6.01 14.98
C THR A 213 37.12 -5.98 14.55
N ALA A 214 36.60 -7.11 14.07
CA ALA A 214 35.18 -7.25 13.78
C ALA A 214 34.33 -7.04 15.03
N ALA A 215 34.77 -7.51 16.20
CA ALA A 215 34.11 -7.24 17.48
C ALA A 215 33.97 -5.75 17.82
N ALA A 216 34.95 -4.91 17.46
CA ALA A 216 34.86 -3.46 17.67
C ALA A 216 33.80 -2.82 16.75
N LEU A 217 33.78 -3.19 15.47
CA LEU A 217 32.72 -2.77 14.54
C LEU A 217 31.35 -3.25 15.00
N ARG A 218 31.31 -4.43 15.62
CA ARG A 218 30.07 -4.96 16.12
C ARG A 218 29.49 -4.13 17.26
N ALA A 219 30.32 -3.61 18.16
CA ALA A 219 29.87 -2.71 19.22
C ALA A 219 29.21 -1.44 18.64
N HIS A 220 29.77 -0.89 17.56
CA HIS A 220 29.15 0.21 16.83
C HIS A 220 27.81 -0.18 16.20
N ASN A 221 27.74 -1.34 15.56
CA ASN A 221 26.51 -1.88 15.01
C ASN A 221 25.40 -1.96 16.07
N ASP A 222 25.69 -2.51 17.25
CA ASP A 222 24.70 -2.66 18.33
C ASP A 222 24.15 -1.29 18.79
N GLU A 223 24.99 -0.26 18.83
CA GLU A 223 24.57 1.12 19.11
C GLU A 223 23.67 1.72 18.02
N LEU A 224 23.87 1.35 16.75
CA LEU A 224 23.01 1.80 15.65
C LEU A 224 21.60 1.19 15.74
N PHE A 225 21.47 -0.04 16.23
CA PHE A 225 20.20 -0.74 16.40
C PHE A 225 19.49 -0.43 17.74
N ASP A 226 20.10 0.36 18.62
CA ASP A 226 19.44 0.93 19.80
C ASP A 226 18.19 1.75 19.37
N ALA A 227 17.12 1.69 20.17
CA ALA A 227 15.88 2.43 19.95
C ALA A 227 16.10 3.95 19.74
N LYS A 228 17.19 4.51 20.28
CA LYS A 228 17.56 5.93 20.08
C LYS A 228 18.06 6.26 18.67
N ASN A 229 18.64 5.28 17.96
CA ASN A 229 19.35 5.48 16.68
C ASN A 229 18.70 4.76 15.50
N ILE A 230 17.93 3.70 15.72
CA ILE A 230 17.42 2.81 14.66
C ILE A 230 16.62 3.53 13.55
N GLU A 231 15.91 4.61 13.90
CA GLU A 231 15.15 5.43 12.95
C GLU A 231 16.06 6.32 12.07
N TYR A 232 17.23 6.73 12.58
CA TYR A 232 18.21 7.55 11.86
C TYR A 232 19.65 7.27 12.34
N MET A 233 20.22 6.18 11.82
CA MET A 233 21.54 5.68 12.20
C MET A 233 22.69 6.67 11.95
N PRO A 234 22.68 7.51 10.87
CA PRO A 234 23.73 8.51 10.66
C PRO A 234 23.83 9.56 11.78
N GLY A 235 22.79 9.72 12.60
CA GLY A 235 22.82 10.58 13.77
C GLY A 235 23.91 10.20 14.78
N TYR A 236 24.24 8.90 14.87
CA TYR A 236 25.27 8.35 15.74
C TYR A 236 26.69 8.88 15.43
N LEU A 237 26.96 9.21 14.16
CA LEU A 237 28.29 9.64 13.74
C LEU A 237 28.67 11.01 14.33
N GLY A 238 27.69 11.90 14.53
CA GLY A 238 27.92 13.33 14.73
C GLY A 238 28.31 14.04 13.42
N TRP A 239 27.91 15.31 13.28
CA TRP A 239 28.06 16.04 12.00
C TRP A 239 29.50 16.45 11.67
N ASP A 240 30.25 16.97 12.65
CA ASP A 240 31.60 17.52 12.45
C ASP A 240 32.73 16.54 12.81
N THR A 241 32.39 15.30 13.13
CA THR A 241 33.36 14.24 13.44
C THR A 241 34.05 13.73 12.17
N PRO A 242 35.23 13.08 12.27
CA PRO A 242 35.90 12.48 11.12
C PRO A 242 34.99 11.52 10.33
N GLN A 243 34.31 10.59 11.01
CA GLN A 243 33.34 9.68 10.40
C GLN A 243 32.15 10.41 9.76
N GLY A 244 31.63 11.48 10.37
CA GLY A 244 30.57 12.30 9.79
C GLY A 244 30.99 12.95 8.47
N LYS A 245 32.23 13.48 8.42
CA LYS A 245 32.81 14.08 7.21
C LYS A 245 33.09 13.05 6.11
N ILE A 246 33.58 11.86 6.48
CA ILE A 246 33.77 10.75 5.53
C ILE A 246 32.45 10.38 4.87
N ARG A 247 31.41 10.13 5.67
CA ARG A 247 30.09 9.81 5.12
C ARG A 247 29.58 10.93 4.24
N ARG A 248 29.74 12.19 4.66
CA ARG A 248 29.32 13.35 3.85
C ARG A 248 30.05 13.40 2.51
N ALA A 249 31.35 13.12 2.46
CA ALA A 249 32.11 13.04 1.22
C ALA A 249 31.60 11.91 0.30
N MET A 250 31.30 10.72 0.85
CA MET A 250 30.67 9.64 0.08
C MET A 250 29.39 10.12 -0.61
N LEU A 251 28.48 10.78 0.13
CA LEU A 251 27.21 11.25 -0.42
C LEU A 251 27.35 12.42 -1.38
N GLN A 252 28.21 13.39 -1.05
CA GLN A 252 28.43 14.56 -1.90
C GLN A 252 29.11 14.22 -3.23
N SER A 253 29.83 13.10 -3.31
CA SER A 253 30.38 12.60 -4.57
C SER A 253 29.32 12.36 -5.65
N GLY A 254 28.05 12.19 -5.27
CA GLY A 254 26.94 11.93 -6.20
C GLY A 254 26.88 10.51 -6.76
N ARG A 255 27.85 9.66 -6.42
CA ARG A 255 27.95 8.29 -6.94
C ARG A 255 27.40 7.22 -6.01
N HIS A 256 27.24 7.52 -4.72
CA HIS A 256 26.61 6.62 -3.77
C HIS A 256 25.09 6.67 -3.95
N LEU A 257 24.50 5.50 -4.22
CA LEU A 257 23.10 5.32 -4.55
C LEU A 257 22.45 4.30 -3.60
N ASP A 258 21.29 4.65 -3.05
CA ASP A 258 20.41 3.70 -2.37
C ASP A 258 19.24 3.33 -3.29
N VAL A 259 19.29 2.11 -3.81
CA VAL A 259 18.33 1.59 -4.80
C VAL A 259 16.93 1.49 -4.23
N ALA A 260 16.77 1.25 -2.92
CA ALA A 260 15.46 1.16 -2.28
C ALA A 260 14.65 2.46 -2.44
N ARG A 261 15.33 3.61 -2.54
CA ARG A 261 14.71 4.93 -2.70
C ARG A 261 14.25 5.26 -4.12
N LEU A 262 14.64 4.45 -5.12
CA LEU A 262 14.12 4.61 -6.49
C LEU A 262 12.66 4.13 -6.58
N ASN A 263 12.26 3.19 -5.71
CA ASN A 263 10.86 2.78 -5.53
C ASN A 263 10.24 3.50 -4.32
N GLU A 264 9.83 4.75 -4.51
CA GLU A 264 9.31 5.58 -3.40
C GLU A 264 8.07 4.99 -2.70
N LEU A 265 7.26 4.18 -3.41
CA LEU A 265 6.06 3.54 -2.87
C LEU A 265 6.36 2.35 -1.96
N GLN A 266 7.44 1.61 -2.23
CA GLN A 266 7.83 0.41 -1.48
C GLN A 266 9.23 0.52 -0.85
N ARG A 267 9.75 1.74 -0.63
CA ARG A 267 11.11 1.99 -0.10
C ARG A 267 11.44 1.31 1.24
N LYS A 268 10.43 0.90 2.00
CA LYS A 268 10.56 0.21 3.30
C LYS A 268 10.45 -1.31 3.20
N VAL A 269 10.18 -1.84 2.00
CA VAL A 269 10.11 -3.29 1.77
C VAL A 269 11.52 -3.84 1.68
N GLY A 270 11.77 -4.97 2.36
CA GLY A 270 13.07 -5.64 2.31
C GLY A 270 13.36 -6.25 0.95
N LEU A 271 14.63 -6.25 0.55
CA LEU A 271 15.12 -6.73 -0.76
C LEU A 271 14.57 -8.13 -1.08
N LYS A 272 14.75 -9.10 -0.18
CA LYS A 272 14.33 -10.50 -0.37
C LYS A 272 12.85 -10.66 -0.73
N ARG A 273 11.96 -9.80 -0.22
CA ARG A 273 10.54 -9.83 -0.56
C ARG A 273 10.29 -9.42 -2.01
N LEU A 274 11.01 -8.42 -2.50
CA LEU A 274 10.93 -7.96 -3.89
C LEU A 274 11.56 -8.98 -4.85
N LEU A 275 12.71 -9.56 -4.47
CA LEU A 275 13.33 -10.67 -5.21
C LEU A 275 12.40 -11.86 -5.32
N GLY A 276 11.78 -12.24 -4.20
CA GLY A 276 10.76 -13.27 -4.13
C GLY A 276 9.64 -13.05 -5.14
N MET A 277 9.09 -11.83 -5.17
CA MET A 277 8.01 -11.46 -6.11
C MET A 277 8.44 -11.55 -7.58
N LEU A 278 9.70 -11.28 -7.90
CA LEU A 278 10.23 -11.31 -9.27
C LEU A 278 10.78 -12.68 -9.69
N GLY A 279 10.69 -13.70 -8.83
CA GLY A 279 11.17 -15.06 -9.14
C GLY A 279 12.64 -15.31 -8.83
N HIS A 280 13.38 -14.31 -8.35
CA HIS A 280 14.80 -14.44 -8.01
C HIS A 280 15.00 -15.20 -6.69
N GLN A 281 16.24 -15.61 -6.43
CA GLN A 281 16.60 -16.37 -5.24
C GLN A 281 16.22 -15.65 -3.94
N ILE A 282 15.59 -16.37 -3.02
CA ILE A 282 15.39 -15.97 -1.63
C ILE A 282 16.36 -16.77 -0.78
N LYS A 283 17.47 -16.15 -0.41
CA LYS A 283 18.49 -16.80 0.42
C LYS A 283 18.57 -16.08 1.75
N GLU A 284 18.28 -16.78 2.82
CA GLU A 284 18.58 -16.39 4.20
C GLU A 284 19.44 -17.49 4.83
N SER A 285 20.25 -17.15 5.84
CA SER A 285 21.02 -18.16 6.58
C SER A 285 20.48 -18.31 7.99
N ASP A 286 20.08 -19.54 8.30
CA ASP A 286 19.55 -19.93 9.62
C ASP A 286 20.63 -19.94 10.71
N LYS A 287 21.91 -19.86 10.32
CA LYS A 287 23.08 -19.88 11.21
C LYS A 287 23.64 -18.49 11.53
N LEU A 288 23.16 -17.45 10.85
CA LEU A 288 23.73 -16.10 10.86
C LEU A 288 22.71 -15.10 11.43
N GLY A 289 22.37 -15.26 12.70
CA GLY A 289 21.79 -14.17 13.49
C GLY A 289 22.84 -13.10 13.80
N HIS A 290 22.41 -11.90 14.20
CA HIS A 290 23.34 -10.82 14.52
C HIS A 290 24.40 -11.30 15.55
N ASP A 291 24.05 -12.01 16.62
CA ASP A 291 25.02 -12.44 17.66
C ASP A 291 25.80 -13.72 17.33
N SER A 292 25.86 -14.11 16.05
CA SER A 292 26.51 -15.35 15.65
C SER A 292 28.03 -15.21 15.68
N ILE A 293 28.69 -16.24 16.19
CA ILE A 293 30.15 -16.38 16.18
C ILE A 293 30.49 -17.43 15.14
N ILE A 294 31.24 -17.04 14.12
CA ILE A 294 31.71 -17.94 13.07
C ILE A 294 32.90 -18.73 13.59
N THR A 295 32.81 -20.06 13.53
CA THR A 295 33.83 -20.95 14.10
C THR A 295 34.46 -21.87 13.05
N THR A 296 33.83 -22.02 11.88
CA THR A 296 34.31 -22.90 10.81
C THR A 296 34.45 -22.18 9.48
N LEU A 297 35.29 -22.72 8.59
CA LEU A 297 35.49 -22.20 7.25
C LEU A 297 34.23 -22.32 6.38
N GLU A 298 33.44 -23.36 6.61
CA GLU A 298 32.16 -23.57 5.93
C GLU A 298 31.15 -22.46 6.29
N GLU A 299 31.00 -22.14 7.57
CA GLU A 299 30.16 -21.02 8.03
C GLU A 299 30.61 -19.67 7.44
N LEU A 300 31.91 -19.43 7.38
CA LEU A 300 32.45 -18.21 6.76
C LEU A 300 32.12 -18.15 5.27
N TYR A 301 32.27 -19.26 4.54
CA TYR A 301 31.94 -19.30 3.11
C TYR A 301 30.44 -19.18 2.85
N GLU A 302 29.61 -19.73 3.73
CA GLU A 302 28.15 -19.57 3.68
C GLU A 302 27.75 -18.10 3.84
N LEU A 303 28.32 -17.38 4.82
CA LEU A 303 28.12 -15.95 5.03
C LEU A 303 28.53 -15.13 3.80
N LEU A 304 29.74 -15.35 3.27
CA LEU A 304 30.22 -14.60 2.12
C LEU A 304 29.38 -14.89 0.87
N ALA A 305 28.97 -16.15 0.66
CA ALA A 305 28.08 -16.52 -0.45
C ALA A 305 26.66 -15.97 -0.28
N TYR A 306 26.21 -15.70 0.94
CA TYR A 306 24.96 -15.01 1.24
C TYR A 306 25.06 -13.51 0.84
N ASN A 307 26.14 -12.82 1.18
CA ASN A 307 26.34 -11.41 0.74
C ASN A 307 26.41 -11.26 -0.77
N VAL A 308 27.02 -12.24 -1.45
CA VAL A 308 27.00 -12.28 -2.92
C VAL A 308 25.57 -12.41 -3.45
N ALA A 309 24.72 -13.20 -2.80
CA ALA A 309 23.32 -13.37 -3.20
C ALA A 309 22.54 -12.04 -3.13
N ASP A 310 22.78 -11.22 -2.09
CA ASP A 310 22.16 -9.90 -1.98
C ASP A 310 22.65 -8.92 -3.03
N CYS A 311 23.96 -8.90 -3.31
CA CYS A 311 24.53 -8.06 -4.37
C CYS A 311 24.01 -8.45 -5.76
N LEU A 312 23.95 -9.75 -6.05
CA LEU A 312 23.41 -10.29 -7.31
C LEU A 312 21.91 -9.97 -7.43
N GLY A 313 21.13 -10.27 -6.39
CA GLY A 313 19.71 -9.98 -6.36
C GLY A 313 19.42 -8.48 -6.52
N LEU A 314 20.21 -7.62 -5.88
CA LEU A 314 20.09 -6.17 -6.04
C LEU A 314 20.34 -5.73 -7.49
N ALA A 315 21.33 -6.31 -8.16
CA ALA A 315 21.58 -6.05 -9.58
C ALA A 315 20.37 -6.45 -10.44
N GLN A 316 19.83 -7.66 -10.22
CA GLN A 316 18.63 -8.16 -10.90
C GLN A 316 17.40 -7.27 -10.63
N LEU A 317 17.20 -6.81 -9.39
CA LEU A 317 16.12 -5.88 -9.05
C LEU A 317 16.27 -4.53 -9.78
N PHE A 318 17.49 -4.03 -9.91
CA PHE A 318 17.78 -2.75 -10.55
C PHE A 318 17.48 -2.76 -12.06
N GLU A 319 17.62 -3.92 -12.72
CA GLU A 319 17.24 -4.11 -14.13
C GLU A 319 15.74 -3.89 -14.37
N HIS A 320 14.90 -4.16 -13.38
CA HIS A 320 13.46 -3.99 -13.50
C HIS A 320 13.11 -2.52 -13.85
N PRO A 321 12.26 -2.25 -14.87
CA PRO A 321 11.99 -0.89 -15.38
C PRO A 321 11.58 0.14 -14.33
N LEU A 322 10.91 -0.30 -13.25
CA LEU A 322 10.58 0.56 -12.11
C LEU A 322 11.80 1.27 -11.50
N TYR A 323 12.95 0.58 -11.43
CA TYR A 323 14.18 1.09 -10.81
C TYR A 323 15.06 1.79 -11.84
N SER A 324 15.37 1.13 -12.96
CA SER A 324 16.22 1.70 -14.03
C SER A 324 15.62 2.95 -14.66
N SER A 325 14.32 2.98 -14.97
CA SER A 325 13.69 4.19 -15.51
C SER A 325 13.58 5.31 -14.47
N ALA A 326 13.47 4.99 -13.18
CA ALA A 326 13.51 6.00 -12.11
C ALA A 326 14.91 6.61 -11.95
N PHE A 327 15.97 5.81 -12.12
CA PHE A 327 17.34 6.29 -12.20
C PHE A 327 17.51 7.26 -13.38
N ASP A 328 17.13 6.85 -14.60
CA ASP A 328 17.26 7.67 -15.82
C ASP A 328 16.53 9.00 -15.70
N LEU A 329 15.31 8.93 -15.18
CA LEU A 329 14.47 10.08 -14.92
C LEU A 329 15.17 11.08 -14.00
N LYS A 330 15.67 10.63 -12.84
CA LYS A 330 16.29 11.51 -11.84
C LYS A 330 17.68 12.00 -12.29
N ALA A 331 18.46 11.19 -12.99
CA ALA A 331 19.71 11.60 -13.63
C ALA A 331 19.47 12.68 -14.70
N GLY A 332 18.42 12.52 -15.51
CA GLY A 332 17.95 13.52 -16.47
C GLY A 332 17.57 14.84 -15.81
N LEU A 333 16.86 14.80 -14.67
CA LEU A 333 16.50 16.00 -13.90
C LEU A 333 17.71 16.73 -13.34
N LEU A 334 18.71 16.02 -12.80
CA LEU A 334 19.96 16.62 -12.33
C LEU A 334 20.70 17.35 -13.47
N THR A 335 20.68 16.76 -14.67
CA THR A 335 21.31 17.32 -15.86
C THR A 335 20.56 18.54 -16.39
N GLN A 336 19.22 18.46 -16.42
CA GLN A 336 18.36 19.51 -16.97
C GLN A 336 18.30 20.75 -16.06
N TYR A 337 18.26 20.56 -14.74
CA TYR A 337 18.08 21.62 -13.76
C TYR A 337 19.32 21.75 -12.87
N ARG A 338 20.29 22.56 -13.30
CA ARG A 338 21.60 22.71 -12.62
C ARG A 338 21.49 23.14 -11.16
N GLU A 339 20.48 23.90 -10.78
CA GLU A 339 20.18 24.34 -9.40
C GLU A 339 19.97 23.18 -8.41
N THR A 340 19.69 21.97 -8.92
CA THR A 340 19.64 20.75 -8.11
C THR A 340 21.00 20.38 -7.54
N VAL A 341 22.10 20.74 -8.23
CA VAL A 341 23.48 20.42 -7.84
C VAL A 341 24.29 21.68 -7.49
N PHE A 342 24.09 22.79 -8.19
CA PHE A 342 24.95 23.97 -8.14
C PHE A 342 24.27 25.22 -7.55
N ASN A 343 25.07 26.05 -6.89
CA ASN A 343 24.72 27.41 -6.49
C ASN A 343 24.76 28.37 -7.70
N ARG A 344 24.30 29.62 -7.52
CA ARG A 344 24.37 30.67 -8.56
C ARG A 344 25.80 30.95 -9.04
N ASN A 345 26.79 30.79 -8.17
CA ASN A 345 28.21 30.96 -8.47
C ASN A 345 28.86 29.68 -9.04
N GLU A 346 28.05 28.70 -9.48
CA GLU A 346 28.48 27.41 -10.04
C GLU A 346 29.26 26.48 -9.09
N THR A 347 29.36 26.82 -7.80
CA THR A 347 29.89 25.88 -6.78
C THR A 347 28.86 24.79 -6.46
N VAL A 348 29.34 23.59 -6.11
CA VAL A 348 28.45 22.50 -5.68
C VAL A 348 27.78 22.87 -4.36
N ARG A 349 26.49 22.59 -4.28
CA ARG A 349 25.68 22.87 -3.11
C ARG A 349 26.00 21.90 -1.99
N ARG A 350 26.06 22.41 -0.76
CA ARG A 350 26.14 21.54 0.44
C ARG A 350 24.92 20.64 0.55
N ASP A 351 23.75 21.17 0.17
CA ASP A 351 22.46 20.49 0.11
C ASP A 351 22.10 20.06 -1.33
N ARG A 352 23.11 19.66 -2.13
CA ARG A 352 22.89 19.12 -3.47
C ARG A 352 21.96 17.91 -3.44
N LEU A 353 21.21 17.73 -4.53
CA LEU A 353 20.44 16.53 -4.77
C LEU A 353 21.30 15.46 -5.45
N THR A 354 20.85 14.23 -5.28
CA THR A 354 21.42 12.98 -5.82
C THR A 354 20.30 12.18 -6.47
N ILE A 355 20.65 11.14 -7.24
CA ILE A 355 19.67 10.33 -7.99
C ILE A 355 18.66 9.65 -7.05
N ASP A 356 19.04 9.26 -5.84
CA ASP A 356 18.13 8.67 -4.84
C ASP A 356 17.33 9.72 -4.03
N SER A 357 17.47 11.02 -4.33
CA SER A 357 16.66 12.06 -3.69
C SER A 357 15.18 11.93 -4.07
N SER A 358 14.28 12.25 -3.15
CA SER A 358 12.84 12.13 -3.40
C SER A 358 12.35 13.12 -4.46
N SER A 359 11.32 12.74 -5.20
CA SER A 359 10.70 13.62 -6.19
C SER A 359 10.25 14.96 -5.60
N ALA A 360 9.75 14.96 -4.35
CA ALA A 360 9.40 16.19 -3.64
C ALA A 360 10.58 17.16 -3.45
N LYS A 361 11.80 16.64 -3.17
CA LYS A 361 13.01 17.47 -3.06
C LYS A 361 13.42 18.05 -4.42
N PHE A 362 13.35 17.26 -5.48
CA PHE A 362 13.60 17.72 -6.84
C PHE A 362 12.68 18.89 -7.19
N VAL A 363 11.38 18.72 -7.01
CA VAL A 363 10.39 19.75 -7.34
C VAL A 363 10.58 21.02 -6.52
N GLY A 364 10.75 20.88 -5.20
CA GLY A 364 10.99 22.03 -4.34
C GLY A 364 12.22 22.84 -4.79
N ARG A 365 13.30 22.15 -5.19
CA ARG A 365 14.52 22.81 -5.66
C ARG A 365 14.37 23.44 -7.05
N ILE A 366 13.65 22.80 -7.97
CA ILE A 366 13.45 23.29 -9.34
C ILE A 366 12.56 24.54 -9.37
N LEU A 367 11.50 24.54 -8.57
CA LEU A 367 10.53 25.65 -8.52
C LEU A 367 10.98 26.79 -7.62
N ALA A 368 11.73 26.49 -6.55
CA ALA A 368 12.19 27.45 -5.56
C ALA A 368 13.67 27.22 -5.17
N PRO A 369 14.62 27.51 -6.09
CA PRO A 369 16.04 27.15 -5.90
C PRO A 369 16.80 27.94 -4.85
N HIS A 370 16.32 29.13 -4.51
CA HIS A 370 17.05 30.12 -3.72
C HIS A 370 16.24 30.59 -2.51
N THR A 371 15.03 31.11 -2.78
CA THR A 371 14.12 31.61 -1.74
C THR A 371 12.86 30.76 -1.71
N PRO A 372 12.37 30.35 -0.52
CA PRO A 372 11.10 29.65 -0.39
C PRO A 372 9.92 30.48 -0.93
N LEU A 373 8.92 29.81 -1.50
CA LEU A 373 7.67 30.43 -1.92
C LEU A 373 6.72 30.57 -0.73
N ASN A 374 5.92 31.64 -0.75
CA ASN A 374 4.92 31.91 0.28
C ASN A 374 3.58 31.26 -0.06
N ASP A 375 2.89 30.79 0.98
CA ASP A 375 1.49 30.37 0.91
C ASP A 375 0.53 31.57 0.83
N ILE A 376 -0.77 31.31 0.66
CA ILE A 376 -1.83 32.31 0.84
C ILE A 376 -2.23 32.48 2.30
N GLU A 377 -2.66 33.70 2.66
CA GLU A 377 -3.11 34.10 4.00
C GLU A 377 -4.20 33.19 4.61
N LYS A 378 -5.01 32.52 3.80
CA LYS A 378 -6.01 31.56 4.27
C LYS A 378 -6.57 30.76 3.12
N VAL A 379 -7.18 29.63 3.43
CA VAL A 379 -7.96 28.86 2.44
C VAL A 379 -9.02 29.77 1.83
N SER A 380 -9.05 29.81 0.50
CA SER A 380 -9.98 30.60 -0.31
C SER A 380 -10.47 29.75 -1.49
N TYR A 381 -11.76 29.82 -1.80
CA TYR A 381 -12.33 29.17 -2.99
C TYR A 381 -12.51 30.15 -4.16
N VAL A 382 -11.92 31.34 -4.07
CA VAL A 382 -11.88 32.31 -5.17
C VAL A 382 -10.95 31.80 -6.27
N TYR A 383 -11.48 31.64 -7.48
CA TYR A 383 -10.78 31.09 -8.63
C TYR A 383 -11.22 31.76 -9.94
N PRO A 384 -10.34 31.90 -10.94
CA PRO A 384 -8.88 31.65 -10.87
C PRO A 384 -8.15 32.78 -10.12
N ALA A 385 -6.81 32.79 -10.11
CA ALA A 385 -6.03 33.94 -9.61
C ALA A 385 -6.37 35.22 -10.39
N ALA A 386 -6.25 36.39 -9.75
CA ALA A 386 -6.73 37.66 -10.31
C ALA A 386 -6.06 38.02 -11.65
N GLU A 387 -4.77 37.73 -11.77
CA GLU A 387 -4.01 37.98 -12.99
C GLU A 387 -4.43 37.03 -14.12
N ILE A 388 -4.68 35.75 -13.80
CA ILE A 388 -5.17 34.76 -14.77
C ILE A 388 -6.59 35.11 -15.23
N ALA A 389 -7.44 35.59 -14.31
CA ALA A 389 -8.78 36.07 -14.64
C ALA A 389 -8.73 37.25 -15.61
N HIS A 390 -7.86 38.23 -15.33
CA HIS A 390 -7.61 39.38 -16.21
C HIS A 390 -7.04 38.96 -17.58
N GLU A 391 -6.06 38.06 -17.63
CA GLU A 391 -5.46 37.54 -18.86
C GLU A 391 -6.49 36.83 -19.76
N ARG A 392 -7.46 36.12 -19.17
CA ARG A 392 -8.52 35.39 -19.90
C ARG A 392 -9.77 36.20 -20.16
N GLY A 393 -9.89 37.40 -19.60
CA GLY A 393 -11.10 38.21 -19.70
C GLY A 393 -12.32 37.62 -18.98
N ILE A 394 -12.10 36.89 -17.88
CA ILE A 394 -13.16 36.27 -17.06
C ILE A 394 -13.17 36.85 -15.64
N ALA A 395 -14.31 36.75 -14.95
CA ALA A 395 -14.42 37.19 -13.56
C ALA A 395 -13.86 36.13 -12.58
N GLN A 396 -13.29 36.58 -11.46
CA GLN A 396 -13.03 35.69 -10.33
C GLN A 396 -14.35 35.33 -9.64
N VAL A 397 -14.54 34.05 -9.33
CA VAL A 397 -15.74 33.55 -8.65
C VAL A 397 -15.36 32.69 -7.45
N ASN A 398 -16.20 32.68 -6.42
CA ASN A 398 -16.09 31.70 -5.35
C ASN A 398 -16.74 30.38 -5.83
N VAL A 399 -15.93 29.35 -6.05
CA VAL A 399 -16.39 28.09 -6.67
C VAL A 399 -17.47 27.39 -5.82
N LEU A 400 -17.42 27.54 -4.49
CA LEU A 400 -18.45 26.97 -3.61
C LEU A 400 -19.78 27.71 -3.76
N ASP A 401 -19.78 29.05 -3.85
CA ASP A 401 -21.00 29.83 -4.12
C ASP A 401 -21.59 29.51 -5.49
N GLU A 402 -20.74 29.33 -6.50
CA GLU A 402 -21.17 28.93 -7.85
C GLU A 402 -21.82 27.55 -7.87
N CYS A 403 -21.33 26.60 -7.07
CA CYS A 403 -21.95 25.29 -6.91
C CYS A 403 -23.28 25.37 -6.15
N VAL A 404 -23.38 26.24 -5.15
CA VAL A 404 -24.65 26.51 -4.45
C VAL A 404 -25.68 27.09 -5.41
N ARG A 405 -25.32 28.14 -6.16
CA ARG A 405 -26.23 28.73 -7.14
C ARG A 405 -26.68 27.72 -8.18
N PHE A 406 -25.74 26.95 -8.73
CA PHE A 406 -26.05 25.87 -9.68
C PHE A 406 -27.06 24.86 -9.12
N PHE A 407 -26.85 24.39 -7.88
CA PHE A 407 -27.74 23.41 -7.24
C PHE A 407 -29.14 24.00 -6.99
N GLU A 408 -29.20 25.25 -6.52
CA GLU A 408 -30.48 25.91 -6.26
C GLU A 408 -31.28 26.19 -7.55
N GLU A 409 -30.61 26.50 -8.65
CA GLU A 409 -31.25 26.79 -9.93
C GLU A 409 -31.71 25.51 -10.67
N HIS A 410 -30.92 24.43 -10.60
CA HIS A 410 -31.12 23.26 -11.48
C HIS A 410 -31.61 22.00 -10.77
N VAL A 411 -31.38 21.87 -9.46
CA VAL A 411 -31.81 20.71 -8.67
C VAL A 411 -32.95 21.07 -7.73
N ALA A 412 -32.89 22.24 -7.11
CA ALA A 412 -33.84 22.66 -6.07
C ALA A 412 -34.54 24.02 -6.31
N PRO A 413 -35.05 24.31 -7.53
CA PRO A 413 -35.71 25.58 -7.83
C PRO A 413 -37.03 25.77 -7.08
N ASP A 414 -37.77 24.67 -6.85
CA ASP A 414 -39.11 24.66 -6.24
C ASP A 414 -39.10 24.07 -4.82
N ARG A 415 -37.97 24.15 -4.12
CA ARG A 415 -37.77 23.56 -2.77
C ARG A 415 -38.80 23.99 -1.72
N ALA A 416 -39.47 25.13 -1.89
CA ALA A 416 -40.54 25.56 -1.00
C ALA A 416 -41.81 24.71 -1.13
N ALA A 417 -42.06 24.12 -2.30
CA ALA A 417 -43.25 23.33 -2.63
C ALA A 417 -42.96 21.83 -2.84
N ASN A 418 -41.70 21.45 -3.10
CA ASN A 418 -41.29 20.07 -3.34
C ASN A 418 -40.44 19.51 -2.17
N PRO A 419 -40.96 18.57 -1.37
CA PRO A 419 -40.22 17.97 -0.25
C PRO A 419 -38.94 17.22 -0.64
N ALA A 420 -38.88 16.63 -1.84
CA ALA A 420 -37.69 15.93 -2.32
C ALA A 420 -36.56 16.93 -2.61
N GLN A 421 -36.87 18.03 -3.32
CA GLN A 421 -35.92 19.12 -3.55
C GLN A 421 -35.50 19.80 -2.24
N ALA A 422 -36.42 20.00 -1.28
CA ALA A 422 -36.09 20.53 0.04
C ALA A 422 -35.08 19.64 0.79
N LYS A 423 -35.27 18.32 0.71
CA LYS A 423 -34.35 17.35 1.28
C LYS A 423 -32.99 17.36 0.56
N ALA A 424 -32.98 17.32 -0.77
CA ALA A 424 -31.76 17.36 -1.57
C ALA A 424 -30.91 18.61 -1.25
N HIS A 425 -31.56 19.77 -1.16
CA HIS A 425 -30.93 21.04 -0.76
C HIS A 425 -30.36 20.97 0.66
N THR A 426 -31.11 20.42 1.62
CA THR A 426 -30.64 20.24 3.00
C THR A 426 -29.41 19.34 3.07
N ASP A 427 -29.41 18.22 2.33
CA ASP A 427 -28.29 17.29 2.30
C ASP A 427 -27.04 17.94 1.66
N PHE A 428 -27.19 18.67 0.56
CA PHE A 428 -26.09 19.39 -0.08
C PHE A 428 -25.52 20.50 0.82
N LEU A 429 -26.38 21.23 1.54
CA LEU A 429 -25.94 22.28 2.47
C LEU A 429 -25.08 21.75 3.63
N GLN A 430 -25.16 20.46 3.98
CA GLN A 430 -24.24 19.86 4.97
C GLN A 430 -22.80 19.80 4.45
N VAL A 431 -22.62 19.53 3.15
CA VAL A 431 -21.30 19.57 2.49
C VAL A 431 -20.81 21.02 2.39
N VAL A 432 -21.70 21.95 2.02
CA VAL A 432 -21.39 23.38 1.95
C VAL A 432 -20.95 23.91 3.31
N ALA A 433 -21.68 23.59 4.38
CA ALA A 433 -21.33 24.01 5.74
C ALA A 433 -19.95 23.49 6.16
N TYR A 434 -19.61 22.25 5.80
CA TYR A 434 -18.28 21.69 6.06
C TYR A 434 -17.19 22.48 5.33
N TYR A 435 -17.32 22.73 4.03
CA TYR A 435 -16.31 23.51 3.30
C TYR A 435 -16.26 24.98 3.71
N ARG A 436 -17.39 25.61 4.08
CA ARG A 436 -17.41 26.95 4.68
C ARG A 436 -16.70 27.01 6.02
N SER A 437 -16.70 25.91 6.79
CA SER A 437 -15.94 25.83 8.05
C SER A 437 -14.42 25.75 7.85
N ILE A 438 -13.95 25.47 6.63
CA ILE A 438 -12.52 25.44 6.27
C ILE A 438 -12.09 26.77 5.65
N GLU A 439 -12.96 27.39 4.85
CA GLU A 439 -12.69 28.66 4.19
C GLU A 439 -12.37 29.77 5.21
N GLY A 440 -11.37 30.59 4.88
CA GLY A 440 -10.93 31.68 5.74
C GLY A 440 -10.02 31.25 6.90
N GLN A 441 -9.68 29.97 7.03
CA GLN A 441 -8.75 29.47 8.06
C GLN A 441 -7.35 29.21 7.51
N ASN A 442 -6.38 29.16 8.43
CA ASN A 442 -5.00 28.78 8.18
C ASN A 442 -4.71 27.35 8.65
N PHE A 443 -4.06 26.56 7.80
CA PHE A 443 -3.58 25.19 8.06
C PHE A 443 -2.08 25.05 7.83
N ASN A 444 -1.38 26.14 7.52
CA ASN A 444 0.06 26.18 7.40
C ASN A 444 0.67 26.52 8.77
N ASP A 445 1.37 25.55 9.35
CA ASP A 445 2.00 25.66 10.67
C ASP A 445 3.48 26.08 10.63
N SER A 446 3.97 26.49 9.47
CA SER A 446 5.37 26.92 9.32
C SER A 446 5.66 28.24 10.02
N GLU A 447 6.90 28.38 10.51
CA GLU A 447 7.40 29.61 11.12
C GLU A 447 7.35 30.77 10.11
N GLU A 448 7.77 30.51 8.87
CA GLU A 448 7.78 31.50 7.79
C GLU A 448 6.39 32.07 7.51
N TYR A 449 5.37 31.21 7.55
CA TYR A 449 3.99 31.63 7.41
C TYR A 449 3.54 32.50 8.59
N SER A 450 3.84 32.07 9.82
CA SER A 450 3.45 32.78 11.04
C SER A 450 4.07 34.17 11.09
N GLU A 451 5.31 34.34 10.63
CA GLU A 451 5.98 35.64 10.53
C GLU A 451 5.31 36.57 9.51
N LEU A 452 4.82 36.02 8.39
CA LEU A 452 4.22 36.80 7.32
C LEU A 452 2.78 37.24 7.63
N TYR A 453 1.96 36.36 8.21
CA TYR A 453 0.52 36.58 8.38
C TYR A 453 0.03 36.62 9.83
N GLY A 454 0.73 35.97 10.77
CA GLY A 454 0.36 35.97 12.19
C GLY A 454 -1.00 35.32 12.53
N LEU A 455 -1.56 34.49 11.62
CA LEU A 455 -2.86 33.84 11.83
C LEU A 455 -2.73 32.50 12.55
N PRO A 456 -3.65 32.19 13.49
CA PRO A 456 -3.60 30.95 14.25
C PRO A 456 -3.78 29.73 13.34
N VAL A 457 -2.93 28.73 13.54
CA VAL A 457 -2.97 27.44 12.83
C VAL A 457 -4.16 26.62 13.32
N ARG A 458 -4.86 25.99 12.39
CA ARG A 458 -5.95 25.05 12.63
C ARG A 458 -5.55 23.67 12.11
N SER A 459 -6.16 22.63 12.68
CA SER A 459 -6.01 21.26 12.18
C SER A 459 -7.29 20.81 11.47
N LEU A 460 -7.16 20.27 10.26
CA LEU A 460 -8.29 19.68 9.54
C LEU A 460 -8.96 18.55 10.33
N LYS A 461 -8.23 17.88 11.24
CA LYS A 461 -8.76 16.81 12.09
C LYS A 461 -9.66 17.33 13.21
N GLU A 462 -9.51 18.60 13.58
CA GLU A 462 -10.29 19.25 14.65
C GLU A 462 -11.58 19.87 14.11
N ILE A 463 -11.72 19.99 12.80
CA ILE A 463 -12.95 20.45 12.16
C ILE A 463 -13.95 19.29 12.16
N PRO A 464 -15.10 19.42 12.85
CA PRO A 464 -16.12 18.38 12.87
C PRO A 464 -16.56 18.07 11.43
N LYS A 465 -16.48 16.80 11.03
CA LYS A 465 -16.98 16.41 9.73
C LYS A 465 -18.49 16.30 9.77
N SER A 466 -19.11 16.50 8.62
CA SER A 466 -20.52 16.24 8.37
C SER A 466 -20.66 15.01 7.44
N PRO A 467 -21.88 14.46 7.29
CA PRO A 467 -22.16 13.50 6.24
C PRO A 467 -21.66 14.00 4.88
N ASN A 468 -20.83 13.18 4.23
CA ASN A 468 -20.05 13.58 3.06
C ASN A 468 -20.28 12.69 1.83
N ASN A 469 -21.10 11.65 1.94
CA ASN A 469 -21.62 10.91 0.80
C ASN A 469 -22.91 11.59 0.36
N LEU A 470 -22.92 12.12 -0.87
CA LEU A 470 -24.04 12.84 -1.45
C LEU A 470 -24.43 12.16 -2.77
N PRO A 471 -25.68 11.66 -2.89
CA PRO A 471 -26.20 11.21 -4.18
C PRO A 471 -26.15 12.33 -5.22
N TYR A 472 -25.99 11.98 -6.49
CA TYR A 472 -26.39 12.90 -7.55
C TYR A 472 -27.92 12.91 -7.62
N PHE A 473 -28.51 14.06 -7.90
CA PHE A 473 -29.98 14.24 -7.88
C PHE A 473 -30.55 14.43 -9.29
N LEU A 474 -31.77 13.97 -9.49
CA LEU A 474 -32.57 14.28 -10.68
C LEU A 474 -33.24 15.66 -10.53
N ALA A 475 -33.79 16.19 -11.62
CA ALA A 475 -34.42 17.52 -11.64
C ALA A 475 -35.63 17.65 -10.67
N ASP A 476 -36.27 16.54 -10.31
CA ASP A 476 -37.36 16.52 -9.33
C ASP A 476 -36.87 16.48 -7.86
N GLY A 477 -35.55 16.49 -7.64
CA GLY A 477 -34.90 16.41 -6.33
C GLY A 477 -34.76 14.99 -5.79
N THR A 478 -35.16 13.94 -6.52
CA THR A 478 -34.96 12.56 -6.08
C THR A 478 -33.51 12.12 -6.29
N PRO A 479 -32.94 11.30 -5.37
CA PRO A 479 -31.57 10.82 -5.50
C PRO A 479 -31.45 9.73 -6.57
N SER A 480 -30.38 9.76 -7.35
CA SER A 480 -29.94 8.67 -8.22
C SER A 480 -29.28 7.53 -7.41
N SER A 481 -28.96 6.43 -8.08
CA SER A 481 -28.15 5.35 -7.49
C SER A 481 -26.67 5.71 -7.31
N CYS A 482 -26.19 6.73 -8.01
CA CYS A 482 -24.80 7.14 -8.02
C CYS A 482 -24.56 8.26 -7.00
N PHE A 483 -23.40 8.25 -6.35
CA PHE A 483 -23.06 9.25 -5.33
C PHE A 483 -21.59 9.66 -5.39
N ALA A 484 -21.33 10.85 -4.85
CA ALA A 484 -19.99 11.36 -4.61
C ALA A 484 -19.67 11.35 -3.11
N THR A 485 -18.41 11.14 -2.76
CA THR A 485 -17.86 11.26 -1.42
C THR A 485 -16.91 12.45 -1.38
N PHE A 486 -17.32 13.51 -0.71
CA PHE A 486 -16.53 14.72 -0.51
C PHE A 486 -15.47 14.53 0.58
N SER A 487 -14.29 15.14 0.43
CA SER A 487 -13.22 15.11 1.42
C SER A 487 -12.32 16.36 1.35
N THR A 488 -11.21 16.37 2.07
CA THR A 488 -10.16 17.40 1.92
C THR A 488 -8.97 16.93 1.05
N GLY A 489 -9.02 15.68 0.59
CA GLY A 489 -8.01 15.06 -0.27
C GLY A 489 -8.43 15.08 -1.74
N GLY A 490 -9.36 14.19 -2.09
CA GLY A 490 -9.93 14.05 -3.44
C GLY A 490 -11.38 13.56 -3.38
N ILE A 491 -12.07 13.65 -4.51
CA ILE A 491 -13.45 13.16 -4.64
C ILE A 491 -13.41 11.69 -5.07
N HIS A 492 -14.31 10.92 -4.51
CA HIS A 492 -14.58 9.54 -4.90
C HIS A 492 -16.06 9.39 -5.21
N GLY A 493 -16.45 8.34 -5.90
CA GLY A 493 -17.84 8.08 -6.22
C GLY A 493 -18.01 6.68 -6.78
N ALA A 494 -19.20 6.14 -6.55
CA ALA A 494 -19.59 4.80 -6.96
C ALA A 494 -21.12 4.75 -7.09
N GLU A 495 -21.62 3.59 -7.51
CA GLU A 495 -23.05 3.29 -7.50
C GLU A 495 -23.43 2.45 -6.27
N ALA A 496 -24.62 2.68 -5.74
CA ALA A 496 -25.20 1.91 -4.65
C ALA A 496 -26.31 0.99 -5.14
N ASP A 497 -26.49 -0.15 -4.47
CA ASP A 497 -27.67 -1.01 -4.67
C ASP A 497 -28.92 -0.43 -3.98
N ILE A 498 -29.52 0.55 -4.65
CA ILE A 498 -30.77 1.19 -4.20
C ILE A 498 -31.94 0.19 -4.19
N ALA A 499 -31.92 -0.83 -5.04
CA ALA A 499 -32.98 -1.83 -5.07
C ALA A 499 -32.96 -2.70 -3.80
N GLY A 500 -31.80 -3.20 -3.39
CA GLY A 500 -31.61 -3.91 -2.13
C GLY A 500 -31.95 -3.05 -0.91
N PHE A 501 -31.48 -1.80 -0.90
CA PHE A 501 -31.82 -0.84 0.16
C PHE A 501 -33.34 -0.62 0.29
N ASN A 502 -34.04 -0.40 -0.83
CA ASN A 502 -35.49 -0.20 -0.83
C ASN A 502 -36.26 -1.45 -0.37
N ARG A 503 -35.79 -2.66 -0.71
CA ARG A 503 -36.37 -3.91 -0.19
C ARG A 503 -36.26 -3.99 1.34
N ASP A 504 -35.07 -3.78 1.88
CA ASP A 504 -34.86 -3.78 3.34
C ASP A 504 -35.67 -2.68 4.05
N LEU A 505 -35.80 -1.51 3.42
CA LEU A 505 -36.57 -0.40 3.97
C LEU A 505 -38.07 -0.72 4.01
N ALA A 506 -38.59 -1.38 2.97
CA ALA A 506 -39.95 -1.88 2.94
C ALA A 506 -40.19 -2.95 4.01
N GLU A 507 -39.27 -3.91 4.19
CA GLU A 507 -39.35 -4.92 5.26
C GLU A 507 -39.36 -4.30 6.66
N HIS A 508 -38.52 -3.28 6.89
CA HIS A 508 -38.50 -2.55 8.15
C HIS A 508 -39.82 -1.81 8.39
N ARG A 509 -40.35 -1.09 7.38
CA ARG A 509 -41.64 -0.40 7.47
C ARG A 509 -42.79 -1.37 7.76
N ALA A 510 -42.82 -2.52 7.08
CA ALA A 510 -43.81 -3.57 7.34
C ALA A 510 -43.73 -4.11 8.77
N SER A 511 -42.50 -4.32 9.28
CA SER A 511 -42.28 -4.77 10.66
C SER A 511 -42.73 -3.74 11.70
N THR A 512 -42.44 -2.46 11.46
CA THR A 512 -42.87 -1.35 12.32
C THR A 512 -44.39 -1.18 12.33
N MET A 513 -45.02 -1.25 11.15
CA MET A 513 -46.48 -1.24 11.03
C MET A 513 -47.10 -2.42 11.82
N MET A 514 -46.56 -3.63 11.65
CA MET A 514 -47.05 -4.84 12.32
C MET A 514 -46.94 -4.74 13.84
N LEU A 515 -45.84 -4.19 14.37
CA LEU A 515 -45.67 -3.93 15.81
C LEU A 515 -46.67 -2.89 16.33
N GLY A 516 -46.90 -1.80 15.57
CA GLY A 516 -47.90 -0.78 15.89
C GLY A 516 -49.31 -1.37 15.93
N LEU A 517 -49.66 -2.18 14.93
CA LEU A 517 -50.95 -2.85 14.85
C LEU A 517 -51.16 -3.86 15.99
N ALA A 518 -50.14 -4.65 16.32
CA ALA A 518 -50.20 -5.60 17.44
C ALA A 518 -50.48 -4.89 18.77
N ARG A 519 -49.75 -3.79 19.06
CA ARG A 519 -49.97 -2.97 20.26
C ARG A 519 -51.32 -2.27 20.27
N HIS A 520 -51.86 -1.92 19.11
CA HIS A 520 -53.16 -1.29 19.01
C HIS A 520 -54.30 -2.29 19.30
N LEU A 521 -54.24 -3.49 18.68
CA LEU A 521 -55.27 -4.52 18.85
C LEU A 521 -55.16 -5.24 20.20
N TYR A 522 -53.95 -5.44 20.70
CA TYR A 522 -53.66 -6.13 21.95
C TYR A 522 -52.66 -5.28 22.76
N PRO A 523 -53.14 -4.31 23.57
CA PRO A 523 -52.26 -3.43 24.35
C PRO A 523 -51.29 -4.16 25.29
N ASP A 524 -51.72 -5.27 25.91
CA ASP A 524 -50.84 -6.17 26.66
C ASP A 524 -50.34 -7.31 25.75
N ALA A 525 -49.02 -7.52 25.70
CA ALA A 525 -48.39 -8.59 24.93
C ALA A 525 -48.83 -9.99 25.40
N LYS A 526 -49.26 -10.14 26.66
CA LYS A 526 -49.83 -11.40 27.17
C LYS A 526 -51.13 -11.75 26.47
N ASP A 527 -51.96 -10.76 26.15
CA ASP A 527 -53.23 -10.96 25.44
C ASP A 527 -52.97 -11.39 23.99
N PHE A 528 -51.95 -10.81 23.35
CA PHE A 528 -51.50 -11.25 22.03
C PHE A 528 -51.03 -12.72 22.05
N VAL A 529 -50.19 -13.10 23.02
CA VAL A 529 -49.73 -14.49 23.15
C VAL A 529 -50.88 -15.44 23.47
N ALA A 530 -51.84 -15.01 24.30
CA ALA A 530 -53.03 -15.79 24.61
C ALA A 530 -53.88 -16.03 23.36
N GLU A 531 -54.07 -14.99 22.54
CA GLU A 531 -54.79 -15.06 21.27
C GLU A 531 -54.06 -15.95 20.25
N ALA A 532 -52.74 -15.78 20.08
CA ALA A 532 -51.96 -16.63 19.18
C ALA A 532 -52.09 -18.12 19.56
N LYS A 533 -51.97 -18.42 20.85
CA LYS A 533 -52.16 -19.78 21.37
C LYS A 533 -53.59 -20.28 21.19
N ARG A 534 -54.61 -19.41 21.30
CA ARG A 534 -56.02 -19.74 21.02
C ARG A 534 -56.17 -20.16 19.56
N GLN A 535 -55.68 -19.36 18.62
CA GLN A 535 -55.77 -19.67 17.20
C GLN A 535 -54.96 -20.91 16.81
N HIS A 536 -53.76 -21.10 17.34
CA HIS A 536 -52.95 -22.30 17.11
C HIS A 536 -53.59 -23.58 17.73
N SER A 537 -54.43 -23.43 18.75
CA SER A 537 -55.20 -24.56 19.32
C SER A 537 -56.48 -24.85 18.54
N MET A 538 -56.84 -24.06 17.53
CA MET A 538 -58.09 -24.19 16.82
C MET A 538 -57.93 -25.07 15.58
N LEU A 539 -58.66 -26.19 15.57
CA LEU A 539 -58.58 -27.21 14.54
C LEU A 539 -59.80 -27.07 13.64
N ALA A 540 -59.56 -26.83 12.35
CA ALA A 540 -60.62 -26.68 11.35
C ALA A 540 -61.24 -28.05 11.00
N LEU A 541 -62.54 -28.08 10.83
CA LEU A 541 -63.29 -29.26 10.41
C LEU A 541 -63.75 -29.11 8.94
N PRO A 542 -64.02 -30.24 8.24
CA PRO A 542 -64.46 -30.22 6.84
C PRO A 542 -65.72 -29.41 6.56
N ASP A 543 -66.62 -29.27 7.54
CA ASP A 543 -67.84 -28.47 7.43
C ASP A 543 -67.64 -26.96 7.61
N GLY A 544 -66.38 -26.50 7.76
CA GLY A 544 -66.04 -25.10 7.98
C GLY A 544 -66.16 -24.65 9.44
N THR A 545 -66.58 -25.52 10.36
CA THR A 545 -66.55 -25.25 11.80
C THR A 545 -65.17 -25.55 12.39
N SER A 546 -64.96 -25.22 13.67
CA SER A 546 -63.68 -25.49 14.35
C SER A 546 -63.87 -25.98 15.78
N VAL A 547 -62.86 -26.70 16.29
CA VAL A 547 -62.82 -27.25 17.65
C VAL A 547 -61.50 -26.90 18.34
N ASP A 548 -61.55 -26.72 19.66
CA ASP A 548 -60.36 -26.46 20.47
C ASP A 548 -59.62 -27.78 20.78
N LYS A 549 -58.40 -27.91 20.27
CA LYS A 549 -57.47 -29.01 20.55
C LYS A 549 -57.42 -29.37 22.03
N ARG A 550 -57.46 -28.39 22.93
CA ARG A 550 -57.37 -28.59 24.39
C ARG A 550 -58.58 -29.33 24.95
N LEU A 551 -59.73 -29.22 24.28
CA LEU A 551 -60.98 -29.88 24.65
C LEU A 551 -61.10 -31.27 24.01
N VAL A 552 -60.60 -31.46 22.79
CA VAL A 552 -60.83 -32.68 22.03
C VAL A 552 -59.66 -33.67 21.98
N LEU A 553 -58.40 -33.21 22.02
CA LEU A 553 -57.21 -34.05 21.84
C LEU A 553 -56.29 -34.06 23.07
N LEU A 554 -55.67 -35.22 23.32
CA LEU A 554 -54.64 -35.45 24.32
C LEU A 554 -53.33 -35.82 23.61
N GLY A 555 -52.31 -34.98 23.79
CA GLY A 555 -50.99 -35.14 23.17
C GLY A 555 -50.80 -34.28 21.91
N SER A 556 -49.54 -34.15 21.47
CA SER A 556 -49.13 -33.45 20.25
C SER A 556 -48.23 -34.32 19.36
N ASP A 557 -48.03 -35.59 19.72
CA ASP A 557 -47.27 -36.56 18.94
C ASP A 557 -48.26 -37.34 18.05
N PRO A 558 -48.18 -37.25 16.71
CA PRO A 558 -49.08 -37.96 15.80
C PRO A 558 -49.18 -39.46 16.07
N ALA A 559 -48.12 -40.10 16.56
CA ALA A 559 -48.11 -41.54 16.87
C ALA A 559 -48.80 -41.88 18.21
N LYS A 560 -49.05 -40.89 19.07
CA LYS A 560 -49.57 -41.09 20.44
C LYS A 560 -50.83 -40.28 20.74
N VAL A 561 -51.26 -39.40 19.83
CA VAL A 561 -52.40 -38.51 20.03
C VAL A 561 -53.71 -39.31 20.12
N LYS A 562 -54.56 -38.94 21.08
CA LYS A 562 -55.84 -39.60 21.32
C LYS A 562 -56.94 -38.58 21.54
N TYR A 563 -58.17 -38.93 21.22
CA TYR A 563 -59.33 -38.16 21.69
C TYR A 563 -59.41 -38.18 23.22
N ARG A 564 -59.78 -37.03 23.80
CA ARG A 564 -60.04 -36.90 25.24
C ARG A 564 -61.32 -37.65 25.60
N LYS A 565 -61.40 -38.09 26.86
CA LYS A 565 -62.65 -38.60 27.43
C LYS A 565 -63.59 -37.42 27.76
N PRO A 566 -64.89 -37.54 27.50
CA PRO A 566 -65.86 -36.52 27.89
C PRO A 566 -65.87 -36.35 29.41
N LYS A 567 -65.83 -35.09 29.89
CA LYS A 567 -66.03 -34.77 31.30
C LYS A 567 -67.52 -34.72 31.64
N LYS A 568 -67.87 -35.21 32.83
CA LYS A 568 -69.27 -35.37 33.27
C LYS A 568 -70.08 -34.06 33.35
N ASP A 569 -69.40 -32.91 33.49
CA ASP A 569 -70.03 -31.60 33.69
C ASP A 569 -69.52 -30.52 32.71
N ASP A 570 -69.09 -30.91 31.51
CA ASP A 570 -68.59 -29.97 30.47
C ASP A 570 -69.33 -30.20 29.13
N PRO A 571 -70.53 -29.61 28.97
CA PRO A 571 -71.35 -29.81 27.77
C PRO A 571 -70.67 -29.29 26.50
N VAL A 572 -69.85 -28.25 26.61
CA VAL A 572 -69.10 -27.66 25.48
C VAL A 572 -68.02 -28.62 24.99
N GLN A 573 -67.27 -29.24 25.91
CA GLN A 573 -66.29 -30.27 25.54
C GLN A 573 -66.97 -31.47 24.89
N ALA A 574 -68.09 -31.94 25.45
CA ALA A 574 -68.82 -33.09 24.92
C ALA A 574 -69.35 -32.86 23.49
N GLU A 575 -69.87 -31.66 23.21
CA GLU A 575 -70.34 -31.27 21.89
C GLU A 575 -69.18 -31.23 20.86
N GLN A 576 -68.05 -30.60 21.22
CA GLN A 576 -66.88 -30.54 20.34
C GLN A 576 -66.24 -31.91 20.10
N LEU A 577 -66.18 -32.77 21.12
CA LEU A 577 -65.71 -34.16 21.00
C LEU A 577 -66.58 -34.96 20.02
N THR A 578 -67.91 -34.85 20.16
CA THR A 578 -68.85 -35.57 19.29
C THR A 578 -68.71 -35.10 17.84
N ARG A 579 -68.67 -33.79 17.61
CA ARG A 579 -68.53 -33.20 16.28
C ARG A 579 -67.21 -33.57 15.60
N SER A 580 -66.09 -33.48 16.34
CA SER A 580 -64.76 -33.81 15.83
C SER A 580 -64.63 -35.29 15.48
N GLN A 581 -65.09 -36.20 16.35
CA GLN A 581 -65.07 -37.65 16.10
C GLN A 581 -65.96 -38.08 14.93
N THR A 582 -67.07 -37.36 14.70
CA THR A 582 -67.98 -37.65 13.59
C THR A 582 -67.35 -37.31 12.24
N GLN A 583 -66.61 -36.19 12.17
CA GLN A 583 -66.05 -35.71 10.90
C GLN A 583 -64.65 -36.24 10.62
N ILE A 584 -63.82 -36.40 11.65
CA ILE A 584 -62.45 -36.92 11.53
C ILE A 584 -62.25 -38.01 12.60
N PRO A 585 -62.59 -39.28 12.33
CA PRO A 585 -62.51 -40.36 13.32
C PRO A 585 -61.09 -40.63 13.84
N ASP A 586 -60.07 -40.33 13.03
CA ASP A 586 -58.66 -40.49 13.39
C ASP A 586 -58.11 -39.22 14.09
N PRO A 587 -57.70 -39.30 15.36
CA PRO A 587 -57.13 -38.15 16.09
C PRO A 587 -55.82 -37.63 15.48
N ALA A 588 -55.05 -38.46 14.77
CA ALA A 588 -53.84 -38.00 14.07
C ALA A 588 -54.21 -37.12 12.87
N GLY A 589 -55.23 -37.52 12.09
CA GLY A 589 -55.82 -36.70 11.04
C GLY A 589 -56.33 -35.33 11.53
N LEU A 590 -56.94 -35.27 12.72
CA LEU A 590 -57.40 -34.01 13.31
C LEU A 590 -56.23 -33.16 13.87
N LEU A 591 -55.16 -33.78 14.36
CA LEU A 591 -53.97 -33.04 14.76
C LEU A 591 -53.24 -32.44 13.55
N ALA A 592 -53.27 -33.11 12.39
CA ALA A 592 -52.61 -32.66 11.16
C ALA A 592 -53.21 -31.36 10.56
N VAL A 593 -54.45 -30.99 10.92
CA VAL A 593 -55.04 -29.69 10.52
C VAL A 593 -54.60 -28.53 11.42
N GLN A 594 -53.85 -28.80 12.48
CA GLN A 594 -53.30 -27.76 13.34
C GLN A 594 -52.29 -26.91 12.55
N ARG A 595 -52.28 -25.60 12.79
CA ARG A 595 -51.24 -24.72 12.23
C ARG A 595 -49.83 -25.24 12.59
N PRO A 596 -48.86 -25.15 11.68
CA PRO A 596 -47.48 -25.53 11.96
C PRO A 596 -46.91 -24.85 13.21
N ASP A 597 -46.01 -25.52 13.92
CA ASP A 597 -45.44 -25.00 15.18
C ASP A 597 -44.70 -23.66 15.01
N HIS A 598 -44.11 -23.39 13.83
CA HIS A 598 -43.43 -22.13 13.56
C HIS A 598 -44.39 -20.93 13.45
N GLU A 599 -45.69 -21.17 13.29
CA GLU A 599 -46.77 -20.18 13.27
C GLU A 599 -47.54 -20.12 14.61
N ALA A 600 -47.10 -20.87 15.64
CA ALA A 600 -47.84 -20.99 16.90
C ALA A 600 -48.00 -19.67 17.68
N LEU A 601 -47.19 -18.66 17.32
CA LEU A 601 -47.23 -17.32 17.91
C LEU A 601 -47.81 -16.26 16.97
N ASP A 602 -48.37 -16.67 15.83
CA ASP A 602 -48.93 -15.75 14.84
C ASP A 602 -50.43 -15.55 15.08
N VAL A 603 -50.89 -14.31 14.90
CA VAL A 603 -52.29 -13.91 15.05
C VAL A 603 -52.84 -13.51 13.69
N ALA A 604 -53.84 -14.23 13.22
CA ALA A 604 -54.60 -13.89 12.02
C ALA A 604 -55.76 -12.95 12.39
N ILE A 605 -55.90 -11.84 11.67
CA ILE A 605 -56.98 -10.86 11.83
C ILE A 605 -57.73 -10.69 10.52
N THR A 606 -59.03 -10.42 10.58
CA THR A 606 -59.82 -10.15 9.37
C THR A 606 -59.43 -8.80 8.80
N ASP A 607 -59.07 -8.76 7.52
CA ASP A 607 -58.73 -7.55 6.79
C ASP A 607 -59.21 -7.66 5.34
N SER A 608 -60.20 -6.86 4.97
CA SER A 608 -60.78 -6.85 3.62
C SER A 608 -59.80 -6.40 2.53
N MET A 609 -58.70 -5.75 2.92
CA MET A 609 -57.67 -5.29 1.99
C MET A 609 -56.55 -6.32 1.77
N SER A 610 -56.47 -7.35 2.60
CA SER A 610 -55.45 -8.41 2.49
C SER A 610 -55.91 -9.55 1.56
N PRO A 611 -55.00 -10.18 0.80
CA PRO A 611 -55.30 -11.37 0.01
C PRO A 611 -55.93 -12.46 0.87
N GLY A 612 -57.12 -12.95 0.49
CA GLY A 612 -57.85 -13.95 1.27
C GLY A 612 -58.62 -13.40 2.48
N GLY A 613 -58.72 -12.07 2.63
CA GLY A 613 -59.51 -11.42 3.69
C GLY A 613 -58.88 -11.46 5.09
N VAL A 614 -57.60 -11.85 5.18
CA VAL A 614 -56.90 -12.09 6.45
C VAL A 614 -55.50 -11.49 6.41
N PHE A 615 -55.14 -10.70 7.43
CA PHE A 615 -53.77 -10.24 7.68
C PHE A 615 -53.16 -11.04 8.84
N VAL A 616 -51.87 -11.40 8.75
CA VAL A 616 -51.18 -12.20 9.78
C VAL A 616 -50.12 -11.35 10.49
N ILE A 617 -50.30 -11.15 11.78
CA ILE A 617 -49.32 -10.53 12.67
C ILE A 617 -48.37 -11.61 13.17
N ARG A 618 -47.11 -11.55 12.76
CA ARG A 618 -46.10 -12.55 13.13
C ARG A 618 -45.55 -12.32 14.53
N GLY A 619 -45.69 -13.31 15.41
CA GLY A 619 -45.23 -13.21 16.80
C GLY A 619 -43.72 -12.96 16.92
N LYS A 620 -42.91 -13.62 16.08
CA LYS A 620 -41.45 -13.45 16.03
C LYS A 620 -41.02 -12.02 15.71
N THR A 621 -41.84 -11.29 14.95
CA THR A 621 -41.58 -9.91 14.53
C THR A 621 -41.92 -8.91 15.63
N VAL A 622 -42.97 -9.14 16.42
CA VAL A 622 -43.50 -8.15 17.37
C VAL A 622 -43.13 -8.40 18.83
N LEU A 623 -42.86 -9.65 19.23
CA LEU A 623 -42.54 -10.02 20.62
C LEU A 623 -41.03 -10.02 20.88
N ALA A 624 -40.62 -9.45 22.02
CA ALA A 624 -39.29 -9.60 22.61
C ALA A 624 -39.24 -10.82 23.54
N LYS A 625 -40.34 -11.06 24.28
CA LYS A 625 -40.56 -12.27 25.10
C LYS A 625 -41.91 -12.86 24.74
N SER A 626 -41.97 -14.17 24.58
CA SER A 626 -43.18 -14.91 24.17
C SER A 626 -43.74 -15.86 25.22
N ALA A 627 -43.11 -15.94 26.41
CA ALA A 627 -43.61 -16.75 27.51
C ALA A 627 -44.92 -16.14 28.05
N ALA A 628 -45.95 -16.97 28.23
CA ALA A 628 -47.31 -16.49 28.55
C ALA A 628 -47.40 -15.66 29.85
N THR A 629 -46.49 -15.85 30.79
CA THR A 629 -46.46 -15.12 32.08
C THR A 629 -45.65 -13.84 32.03
N SER A 630 -44.77 -13.68 31.03
CA SER A 630 -43.80 -12.59 30.94
C SER A 630 -43.65 -12.07 29.50
N ALA A 631 -44.73 -12.13 28.72
CA ALA A 631 -44.72 -11.69 27.33
C ALA A 631 -44.51 -10.18 27.29
N GLU A 632 -43.66 -9.74 26.36
CA GLU A 632 -43.31 -8.33 26.18
C GLU A 632 -43.18 -8.06 24.69
N TYR A 633 -43.79 -6.96 24.23
CA TYR A 633 -43.52 -6.45 22.89
C TYR A 633 -42.09 -5.95 22.79
N ARG A 634 -41.52 -6.02 21.59
CA ARG A 634 -40.28 -5.30 21.29
C ARG A 634 -40.53 -3.81 21.44
N THR A 635 -39.53 -3.07 21.91
CA THR A 635 -39.58 -1.60 21.99
C THR A 635 -39.51 -0.95 20.61
N GLU A 636 -38.69 -1.53 19.73
CA GLU A 636 -38.46 -1.15 18.32
C GLU A 636 -38.72 -2.34 17.39
N ALA A 637 -38.73 -2.11 16.08
CA ALA A 637 -38.85 -3.18 15.10
C ALA A 637 -37.73 -4.24 15.25
N ALA A 638 -38.03 -5.50 14.90
CA ALA A 638 -37.09 -6.60 15.06
C ALA A 638 -35.78 -6.44 14.27
N LYS A 639 -35.84 -5.75 13.12
CA LYS A 639 -34.69 -5.32 12.35
C LYS A 639 -34.56 -3.80 12.49
N LYS A 640 -33.32 -3.32 12.69
CA LYS A 640 -33.02 -1.89 12.66
C LYS A 640 -33.40 -1.29 11.31
N ALA A 641 -33.71 0.00 11.28
CA ALA A 641 -33.90 0.71 10.03
C ALA A 641 -32.62 0.59 9.19
N PRO A 642 -32.71 0.21 7.91
CA PRO A 642 -31.53 0.19 7.06
C PRO A 642 -31.04 1.61 6.83
N GLU A 643 -29.72 1.77 6.81
CA GLU A 643 -29.04 3.03 6.47
C GLU A 643 -28.20 2.81 5.22
N LEU A 644 -28.42 3.61 4.18
CA LEU A 644 -27.63 3.55 2.96
C LEU A 644 -26.19 4.02 3.22
N PHE A 645 -26.07 5.18 3.88
CA PHE A 645 -24.81 5.75 4.32
C PHE A 645 -24.73 5.73 5.84
N VAL A 646 -23.77 4.99 6.37
CA VAL A 646 -23.54 4.87 7.83
C VAL A 646 -22.50 5.88 8.29
N ALA A 647 -22.73 6.46 9.46
CA ALA A 647 -21.76 7.36 10.10
C ALA A 647 -20.51 6.60 10.57
N LYS A 648 -19.35 7.24 10.42
CA LYS A 648 -18.08 6.84 11.03
C LYS A 648 -17.92 7.54 12.38
N GLU A 649 -16.89 7.14 13.12
CA GLU A 649 -16.53 7.77 14.41
C GLU A 649 -16.29 9.28 14.31
N ASP A 650 -15.84 9.76 13.14
CA ASP A 650 -15.57 11.18 12.86
C ASP A 650 -16.78 11.94 12.28
N ALA A 651 -17.98 11.35 12.31
CA ALA A 651 -19.24 11.86 11.75
C ALA A 651 -19.31 11.98 10.20
N SER A 652 -18.21 11.71 9.48
CA SER A 652 -18.31 11.46 8.03
C SER A 652 -19.06 10.17 7.75
N THR A 653 -19.55 9.97 6.53
CA THR A 653 -20.31 8.78 6.17
C THR A 653 -19.51 7.82 5.28
N LYS A 654 -20.02 6.61 5.10
CA LYS A 654 -19.61 5.66 4.05
C LYS A 654 -20.81 4.85 3.59
N LEU A 655 -20.79 4.39 2.34
CA LEU A 655 -21.74 3.39 1.87
C LEU A 655 -21.70 2.15 2.78
N HIS A 656 -22.87 1.69 3.19
CA HIS A 656 -22.98 0.45 3.94
C HIS A 656 -22.56 -0.73 3.03
N PRO A 657 -21.62 -1.60 3.42
CA PRO A 657 -21.05 -2.63 2.54
C PRO A 657 -22.08 -3.55 1.86
N LYS A 658 -23.21 -3.84 2.54
CA LYS A 658 -24.33 -4.60 1.98
C LYS A 658 -24.92 -4.00 0.69
N TYR A 659 -24.84 -2.68 0.53
CA TYR A 659 -25.39 -1.97 -0.64
C TYR A 659 -24.29 -1.51 -1.61
N ALA A 660 -23.07 -2.05 -1.50
CA ALA A 660 -22.05 -1.86 -2.53
C ALA A 660 -22.50 -2.55 -3.82
N ARG A 661 -22.29 -1.88 -4.95
CA ARG A 661 -22.65 -2.39 -6.28
C ARG A 661 -21.44 -2.35 -7.19
N THR A 662 -21.19 -3.47 -7.87
CA THR A 662 -20.33 -3.51 -9.05
C THR A 662 -21.15 -3.12 -10.26
N SER A 663 -20.79 -2.01 -10.89
CA SER A 663 -21.42 -1.47 -12.08
C SER A 663 -20.62 -1.84 -13.31
N THR A 664 -21.31 -2.02 -14.45
CA THR A 664 -20.64 -2.25 -15.72
C THR A 664 -21.41 -1.61 -16.87
N GLY A 665 -20.69 -1.12 -17.87
CA GLY A 665 -21.30 -0.58 -19.08
C GLY A 665 -20.31 0.10 -20.00
N HIS A 666 -20.83 0.48 -21.17
CA HIS A 666 -20.17 1.45 -22.03
C HIS A 666 -20.21 2.81 -21.34
N VAL A 667 -19.04 3.40 -21.14
CA VAL A 667 -18.88 4.69 -20.49
C VAL A 667 -18.07 5.63 -21.36
N THR A 668 -18.28 6.92 -21.14
CA THR A 668 -17.28 7.93 -21.47
C THR A 668 -16.50 8.23 -20.20
N HIS A 669 -15.19 8.01 -20.25
CA HIS A 669 -14.28 8.48 -19.23
C HIS A 669 -13.97 9.95 -19.50
N GLU A 670 -14.41 10.82 -18.61
CA GLU A 670 -14.13 12.25 -18.65
C GLU A 670 -12.74 12.49 -18.02
N ASP A 671 -11.67 12.26 -18.79
CA ASP A 671 -10.30 12.42 -18.29
C ASP A 671 -9.95 13.91 -18.17
N PHE A 672 -9.71 14.37 -16.94
CA PHE A 672 -9.30 15.74 -16.69
C PHE A 672 -7.80 15.89 -16.93
N THR A 673 -7.46 16.34 -18.13
CA THR A 673 -6.07 16.38 -18.58
C THR A 673 -5.19 17.21 -17.64
N SER A 674 -4.27 16.54 -16.94
CA SER A 674 -3.36 17.17 -15.98
C SER A 674 -4.09 18.04 -14.96
N TYR A 675 -5.17 17.51 -14.37
CA TYR A 675 -6.16 18.29 -13.63
C TYR A 675 -5.61 19.20 -12.54
N TYR A 676 -5.03 18.63 -11.48
CA TYR A 676 -4.44 19.38 -10.38
C TYR A 676 -3.27 20.27 -10.84
N PRO A 677 -2.37 19.82 -11.73
CA PRO A 677 -1.41 20.73 -12.34
C PRO A 677 -2.03 21.95 -13.03
N ASN A 678 -3.13 21.79 -13.76
CA ASN A 678 -3.82 22.88 -14.42
C ASN A 678 -4.47 23.84 -13.41
N LEU A 679 -5.12 23.32 -12.36
CA LEU A 679 -5.67 24.14 -11.28
C LEU A 679 -4.56 24.95 -10.58
N LEU A 680 -3.43 24.33 -10.23
CA LEU A 680 -2.30 25.00 -9.57
C LEU A 680 -1.71 26.11 -10.45
N ARG A 681 -1.61 25.88 -11.77
CA ARG A 681 -1.23 26.92 -12.75
C ARG A 681 -2.22 28.08 -12.73
N ASN A 682 -3.52 27.79 -12.80
CA ASN A 682 -4.56 28.83 -12.83
C ASN A 682 -4.69 29.59 -11.49
N MET A 683 -4.19 28.99 -10.40
CA MET A 683 -4.06 29.62 -9.09
C MET A 683 -2.71 30.35 -8.91
N ARG A 684 -1.80 30.28 -9.89
CA ARG A 684 -0.41 30.77 -9.80
C ARG A 684 0.32 30.29 -8.55
N ALA A 685 0.10 29.03 -8.17
CA ALA A 685 0.56 28.48 -6.91
C ALA A 685 2.09 28.57 -6.75
N PHE A 686 2.85 28.34 -7.83
CA PHE A 686 4.32 28.27 -7.80
C PHE A 686 5.00 29.41 -8.59
N TYR A 687 4.33 30.55 -8.76
CA TYR A 687 4.96 31.70 -9.39
C TYR A 687 6.16 32.17 -8.56
N ASN A 688 7.34 32.23 -9.18
CA ASN A 688 8.56 32.63 -8.50
C ASN A 688 9.07 33.97 -9.08
N PRO A 689 8.95 35.08 -8.33
CA PRO A 689 9.39 36.39 -8.78
C PRO A 689 10.89 36.45 -9.12
N GLU A 690 11.75 35.66 -8.45
CA GLU A 690 13.19 35.66 -8.70
C GLU A 690 13.58 35.03 -10.03
N LEU A 691 12.75 34.09 -10.52
CA LEU A 691 12.96 33.45 -11.82
C LEU A 691 12.39 34.31 -12.97
N GLY A 692 11.52 35.26 -12.65
CA GLY A 692 10.82 36.08 -13.66
C GLY A 692 9.79 35.31 -14.48
N GLU A 693 9.48 34.07 -14.13
CA GLU A 693 8.55 33.18 -14.83
C GLU A 693 7.75 32.31 -13.86
N ASP A 694 6.56 31.86 -14.29
CA ASP A 694 5.90 30.70 -13.68
C ASP A 694 6.50 29.42 -14.28
N ARG A 695 7.60 28.96 -13.70
CA ARG A 695 8.30 27.77 -14.18
C ARG A 695 7.42 26.52 -14.16
N TYR A 696 6.49 26.43 -13.22
CA TYR A 696 5.55 25.32 -13.15
C TYR A 696 4.62 25.32 -14.38
N ALA A 697 4.14 26.50 -14.79
CA ALA A 697 3.40 26.66 -16.04
C ALA A 697 4.25 26.33 -17.27
N THR A 698 5.52 26.76 -17.32
CA THR A 698 6.45 26.41 -18.40
C THR A 698 6.62 24.89 -18.52
N ILE A 699 6.85 24.20 -17.41
CA ILE A 699 7.00 22.73 -17.36
C ILE A 699 5.72 22.02 -17.79
N PHE A 700 4.55 22.56 -17.44
CA PHE A 700 3.26 22.06 -17.93
C PHE A 700 3.19 22.10 -19.47
N PHE A 701 3.51 23.24 -20.08
CA PHE A 701 3.49 23.36 -21.55
C PHE A 701 4.61 22.56 -22.23
N ASP A 702 5.75 22.40 -21.58
CA ASP A 702 6.83 21.52 -22.05
C ASP A 702 6.39 20.06 -22.11
N LYS A 703 5.64 19.57 -21.11
CA LYS A 703 5.05 18.22 -21.14
C LYS A 703 4.17 18.02 -22.37
N GLU A 704 3.32 18.99 -22.70
CA GLU A 704 2.43 18.95 -23.87
C GLU A 704 3.20 19.03 -25.19
N ARG A 705 4.24 19.89 -25.26
CA ARG A 705 5.13 19.97 -26.43
C ARG A 705 5.85 18.63 -26.66
N LEU A 706 6.49 18.08 -25.63
CA LEU A 706 7.21 16.81 -25.69
C LEU A 706 6.28 15.64 -26.03
N GLY A 707 5.05 15.65 -25.52
CA GLY A 707 4.02 14.68 -25.88
C GLY A 707 3.67 14.70 -27.37
N ARG A 708 3.61 15.88 -27.99
CA ARG A 708 3.40 16.03 -29.44
C ARG A 708 4.63 15.62 -30.25
N GLU A 709 5.82 15.98 -29.80
CA GLU A 709 7.09 15.57 -30.44
C GLU A 709 7.24 14.05 -30.47
N LEU A 710 6.91 13.35 -29.37
CA LEU A 710 6.95 11.88 -29.29
C LEU A 710 5.99 11.17 -30.26
N LYS A 711 4.89 11.83 -30.66
CA LYS A 711 3.91 11.29 -31.62
C LYS A 711 4.37 11.47 -33.09
N GLN A 712 5.47 12.18 -33.35
CA GLN A 712 5.96 12.38 -34.72
C GLN A 712 6.54 11.08 -35.30
N PRO A 713 6.14 10.68 -36.52
CA PRO A 713 6.69 9.50 -37.18
C PRO A 713 8.16 9.70 -37.56
N GLY A 714 8.95 8.62 -37.58
CA GLY A 714 10.34 8.63 -38.06
C GLY A 714 11.41 9.02 -37.03
N LEU A 715 11.07 9.10 -35.74
CA LEU A 715 12.06 9.31 -34.67
C LEU A 715 13.03 8.12 -34.57
N ARG A 716 14.33 8.43 -34.46
CA ARG A 716 15.37 7.45 -34.13
C ARG A 716 15.17 6.96 -32.69
N ALA A 717 15.54 5.70 -32.40
CA ALA A 717 15.37 5.09 -31.07
C ALA A 717 15.95 5.96 -29.93
N ALA A 718 17.20 6.40 -30.06
CA ALA A 718 17.86 7.26 -29.07
C ALA A 718 17.17 8.62 -28.86
N GLU A 719 16.58 9.19 -29.92
CA GLU A 719 15.85 10.46 -29.79
C GLU A 719 14.48 10.25 -29.12
N LYS A 720 13.81 9.15 -29.45
CA LYS A 720 12.55 8.75 -28.82
C LYS A 720 12.73 8.50 -27.32
N GLU A 721 13.81 7.83 -26.95
CA GLU A 721 14.17 7.60 -25.55
C GLU A 721 14.44 8.93 -24.81
N ARG A 722 15.27 9.81 -25.39
CA ARG A 722 15.54 11.15 -24.84
C ARG A 722 14.25 11.94 -24.58
N LEU A 723 13.36 12.00 -25.57
CA LEU A 723 12.08 12.71 -25.45
C LEU A 723 11.16 12.05 -24.39
N THR A 724 11.21 10.73 -24.27
CA THR A 724 10.46 9.97 -23.26
C THR A 724 10.93 10.33 -21.86
N THR A 725 12.25 10.33 -21.61
CA THR A 725 12.84 10.71 -20.32
C THR A 725 12.49 12.16 -19.95
N LEU A 726 12.61 13.10 -20.90
CA LEU A 726 12.23 14.50 -20.66
C LEU A 726 10.74 14.65 -20.32
N ARG A 727 9.84 13.98 -21.05
CA ARG A 727 8.39 14.01 -20.77
C ARG A 727 8.04 13.38 -19.43
N ASN A 728 8.71 12.29 -19.07
CA ASN A 728 8.55 11.68 -17.75
C ASN A 728 9.06 12.62 -16.65
N GLY A 729 10.15 13.35 -16.90
CA GLY A 729 10.70 14.40 -16.03
C GLY A 729 9.68 15.47 -15.70
N THR A 730 9.06 16.04 -16.73
CA THR A 730 8.01 17.05 -16.54
C THR A 730 6.79 16.48 -15.83
N LYS A 731 6.33 15.27 -16.18
CA LYS A 731 5.22 14.59 -15.48
C LYS A 731 5.52 14.37 -13.99
N LEU A 732 6.74 13.96 -13.65
CA LEU A 732 7.16 13.78 -12.26
C LEU A 732 7.06 15.09 -11.48
N ILE A 733 7.55 16.19 -12.06
CA ILE A 733 7.55 17.50 -11.41
C ILE A 733 6.11 17.94 -11.11
N LEU A 734 5.23 17.86 -12.12
CA LEU A 734 3.84 18.27 -11.97
C LEU A 734 3.10 17.44 -10.92
N ASN A 735 3.29 16.13 -10.90
CA ASN A 735 2.59 15.25 -9.96
C ASN A 735 3.11 15.37 -8.52
N ALA A 736 4.42 15.57 -8.34
CA ALA A 736 5.01 15.67 -7.00
C ALA A 736 4.86 17.05 -6.35
N ALA A 737 4.60 18.11 -7.13
CA ALA A 737 4.46 19.48 -6.62
C ALA A 737 3.33 19.65 -5.61
N SER A 738 2.16 19.06 -5.89
CA SER A 738 1.00 19.15 -4.98
C SER A 738 1.27 18.47 -3.63
N GLY A 739 1.96 17.32 -3.64
CA GLY A 739 2.36 16.61 -2.43
C GLY A 739 3.45 17.35 -1.64
N ALA A 740 4.44 17.91 -2.33
CA ALA A 740 5.48 18.73 -1.70
C ALA A 740 4.91 20.02 -1.11
N GLY A 741 3.94 20.66 -1.79
CA GLY A 741 3.25 21.84 -1.29
C GLY A 741 2.39 21.58 -0.05
N ASP A 742 1.92 20.36 0.15
CA ASP A 742 1.11 19.97 1.32
C ASP A 742 1.92 19.27 2.43
N ALA A 743 3.25 19.30 2.35
CA ALA A 743 4.07 18.64 3.35
C ALA A 743 3.89 19.27 4.75
N SER A 744 4.05 18.45 5.79
CA SER A 744 4.09 18.88 7.19
C SER A 744 5.48 19.31 7.67
N HIS A 745 6.51 19.15 6.83
CA HIS A 745 7.89 19.50 7.14
C HIS A 745 8.35 20.66 6.26
N LYS A 746 9.34 21.40 6.76
CA LYS A 746 9.94 22.54 6.05
C LYS A 746 10.45 22.11 4.68
N ASN A 747 9.96 22.79 3.64
CA ASN A 747 10.46 22.68 2.29
C ASN A 747 10.23 24.01 1.52
N PRO A 748 10.93 24.24 0.40
CA PRO A 748 10.90 25.53 -0.29
C PRO A 748 9.58 25.91 -0.96
N ILE A 749 8.63 25.00 -1.09
CA ILE A 749 7.35 25.24 -1.80
C ILE A 749 6.15 24.88 -0.94
N ARG A 750 6.31 24.90 0.38
CA ARG A 750 5.24 24.56 1.33
C ARG A 750 4.12 25.62 1.26
N MET A 751 2.92 25.18 0.90
CA MET A 751 1.74 26.03 0.70
C MET A 751 0.43 25.31 1.03
N ASN A 752 0.30 24.83 2.28
CA ASN A 752 -0.83 24.02 2.73
C ASN A 752 -2.20 24.67 2.42
N ASN A 753 -2.37 25.98 2.65
CA ASN A 753 -3.65 26.66 2.38
C ASN A 753 -3.99 26.63 0.90
N ARG A 754 -3.02 26.93 0.02
CA ARG A 754 -3.20 26.89 -1.43
C ARG A 754 -3.52 25.48 -1.94
N ILE A 755 -2.84 24.44 -1.43
CA ILE A 755 -3.11 23.05 -1.85
C ILE A 755 -4.49 22.58 -1.36
N ILE A 756 -4.88 22.89 -0.13
CA ILE A 756 -6.22 22.59 0.39
C ILE A 756 -7.30 23.27 -0.46
N SER A 757 -7.14 24.57 -0.76
CA SER A 757 -8.00 25.30 -1.69
C SER A 757 -8.14 24.59 -3.03
N MET A 758 -7.02 24.22 -3.65
CA MET A 758 -6.99 23.55 -4.94
C MET A 758 -7.76 22.23 -4.93
N ARG A 759 -7.53 21.38 -3.91
CA ARG A 759 -8.22 20.09 -3.77
C ARG A 759 -9.72 20.26 -3.62
N ILE A 760 -10.17 21.21 -2.80
CA ILE A 760 -11.61 21.46 -2.60
C ILE A 760 -12.24 22.03 -3.87
N ILE A 761 -11.60 22.99 -4.54
CA ILE A 761 -12.04 23.52 -5.84
C ILE A 761 -12.17 22.40 -6.87
N GLY A 762 -11.17 21.53 -7.00
CA GLY A 762 -11.22 20.40 -7.93
C GLY A 762 -12.37 19.43 -7.64
N GLN A 763 -12.63 19.13 -6.37
CA GLN A 763 -13.77 18.28 -6.00
C GLN A 763 -15.12 18.92 -6.36
N LEU A 764 -15.26 20.23 -6.15
CA LEU A 764 -16.48 20.97 -6.49
C LEU A 764 -16.74 20.98 -8.01
N PHE A 765 -15.71 21.20 -8.83
CA PHE A 765 -15.83 21.11 -10.28
C PHE A 765 -16.18 19.70 -10.76
N SER A 766 -15.49 18.67 -10.23
CA SER A 766 -15.77 17.27 -10.57
C SER A 766 -17.21 16.89 -10.22
N TRP A 767 -17.69 17.28 -9.04
CA TRP A 767 -19.07 17.05 -8.65
C TRP A 767 -20.06 17.81 -9.54
N ARG A 768 -19.80 19.08 -9.87
CA ARG A 768 -20.68 19.90 -10.72
C ARG A 768 -20.87 19.27 -12.09
N ILE A 769 -19.80 18.77 -12.72
CA ILE A 769 -19.88 18.06 -14.01
C ILE A 769 -20.75 16.81 -13.88
N GLY A 770 -20.46 15.95 -12.90
CA GLY A 770 -21.25 14.73 -12.68
C GLY A 770 -22.74 15.01 -12.38
N GLN A 771 -23.03 16.09 -11.65
CA GLN A 771 -24.40 16.52 -11.36
C GLN A 771 -25.09 17.07 -12.61
N ALA A 772 -24.39 17.83 -13.47
CA ALA A 772 -24.92 18.31 -14.75
C ALA A 772 -25.21 17.15 -15.72
N GLN A 773 -24.30 16.18 -15.82
CA GLN A 773 -24.53 14.96 -16.60
C GLN A 773 -25.70 14.15 -16.05
N THR A 774 -25.84 14.05 -14.72
CA THR A 774 -26.98 13.36 -14.09
C THR A 774 -28.32 14.04 -14.42
N LEU A 775 -28.36 15.38 -14.46
CA LEU A 775 -29.54 16.14 -14.90
C LEU A 775 -29.90 15.85 -16.37
N ALA A 776 -28.90 15.53 -17.20
CA ALA A 776 -29.08 15.07 -18.57
C ALA A 776 -29.40 13.57 -18.70
N GLY A 777 -29.53 12.84 -17.58
CA GLY A 777 -29.90 11.42 -17.53
C GLY A 777 -28.73 10.44 -17.36
N ALA A 778 -27.52 10.92 -17.07
CA ALA A 778 -26.36 10.04 -16.89
C ALA A 778 -26.40 9.22 -15.60
N ARG A 779 -25.79 8.03 -15.63
CA ARG A 779 -25.31 7.33 -14.43
C ARG A 779 -23.82 7.56 -14.28
N ILE A 780 -23.39 8.17 -13.18
CA ILE A 780 -21.97 8.39 -12.86
C ILE A 780 -21.47 7.22 -12.02
N ILE A 781 -21.16 6.10 -12.68
CA ILE A 781 -20.93 4.81 -12.01
C ILE A 781 -19.59 4.72 -11.29
N SER A 782 -18.67 5.64 -11.58
CA SER A 782 -17.40 5.78 -10.88
C SER A 782 -16.90 7.22 -10.98
N THR A 783 -16.32 7.73 -9.91
CA THR A 783 -15.68 9.05 -9.87
C THR A 783 -14.35 8.90 -9.18
N ASN A 784 -13.28 9.40 -9.78
CA ASN A 784 -11.99 9.53 -9.12
C ASN A 784 -11.59 11.02 -9.08
N THR A 785 -10.38 11.29 -8.59
CA THR A 785 -9.91 12.67 -8.41
C THR A 785 -9.57 13.38 -9.73
N ASP A 786 -9.29 12.61 -10.78
CA ASP A 786 -8.81 13.10 -12.08
C ASP A 786 -9.83 12.85 -13.21
N GLY A 787 -11.03 12.35 -12.92
CA GLY A 787 -12.05 12.07 -13.94
C GLY A 787 -13.31 11.37 -13.43
N LEU A 788 -14.31 11.31 -14.31
CA LEU A 788 -15.64 10.74 -14.08
C LEU A 788 -15.91 9.65 -15.12
N TYR A 789 -16.70 8.64 -14.77
CA TYR A 789 -17.14 7.63 -15.72
C TYR A 789 -18.65 7.70 -15.88
N SER A 790 -19.09 8.25 -17.01
CA SER A 790 -20.49 8.55 -17.31
C SER A 790 -21.08 7.48 -18.24
N VAL A 791 -22.24 6.93 -17.88
CA VAL A 791 -23.09 6.19 -18.81
C VAL A 791 -24.14 7.18 -19.33
N LEU A 792 -23.90 7.71 -20.51
CA LEU A 792 -24.77 8.68 -21.19
C LEU A 792 -24.61 8.54 -22.71
N ASP A 793 -25.63 8.93 -23.48
CA ASP A 793 -25.50 9.07 -24.92
C ASP A 793 -24.37 10.08 -25.25
N ARG A 794 -23.55 9.74 -26.25
CA ARG A 794 -22.34 10.50 -26.57
C ARG A 794 -22.63 11.94 -26.99
N GLU A 795 -23.67 12.17 -27.80
CA GLU A 795 -23.98 13.51 -28.30
C GLU A 795 -24.42 14.43 -27.16
N ILE A 796 -25.27 13.90 -26.27
CA ILE A 796 -25.70 14.61 -25.06
C ILE A 796 -24.51 14.84 -24.12
N ASN A 797 -23.65 13.84 -23.95
CA ASN A 797 -22.46 13.94 -23.12
C ASN A 797 -21.53 15.05 -23.59
N ASP A 798 -21.15 15.04 -24.87
CA ASP A 798 -20.24 16.02 -25.46
C ASP A 798 -20.84 17.44 -25.38
N GLN A 799 -22.16 17.58 -25.52
CA GLN A 799 -22.85 18.86 -25.35
C GLN A 799 -22.74 19.38 -23.90
N VAL A 800 -23.08 18.56 -22.90
CA VAL A 800 -23.03 18.95 -21.48
C VAL A 800 -21.60 19.28 -21.06
N LEU A 801 -20.62 18.50 -21.52
CA LEU A 801 -19.21 18.74 -21.25
C LEU A 801 -18.74 20.06 -21.86
N ALA A 802 -19.08 20.35 -23.12
CA ALA A 802 -18.69 21.61 -23.75
C ALA A 802 -19.23 22.82 -22.97
N GLU A 803 -20.46 22.73 -22.47
CA GLU A 803 -21.08 23.77 -21.64
C GLU A 803 -20.37 23.90 -20.28
N GLN A 804 -20.19 22.80 -19.55
CA GLN A 804 -19.61 22.84 -18.21
C GLN A 804 -18.10 23.15 -18.22
N ALA A 805 -17.34 22.58 -19.15
CA ALA A 805 -15.90 22.81 -19.31
C ALA A 805 -15.58 24.29 -19.55
N ALA A 806 -16.40 24.97 -20.38
CA ALA A 806 -16.27 26.40 -20.64
C ALA A 806 -16.48 27.26 -19.37
N LEU A 807 -17.40 26.85 -18.50
CA LEU A 807 -17.70 27.55 -17.25
C LEU A 807 -16.61 27.38 -16.18
N ILE A 808 -16.00 26.20 -16.10
CA ILE A 808 -14.99 25.88 -15.07
C ILE A 808 -13.55 26.17 -15.53
N GLY A 809 -13.31 26.26 -16.85
CA GLY A 809 -12.00 26.53 -17.44
C GLY A 809 -11.00 25.38 -17.30
N VAL A 810 -11.48 24.14 -17.41
CA VAL A 810 -10.70 22.90 -17.33
C VAL A 810 -10.92 22.11 -18.62
N ASP A 811 -9.84 21.69 -19.27
CA ASP A 811 -9.89 20.83 -20.45
C ASP A 811 -10.25 19.39 -20.02
N ILE A 812 -11.25 18.82 -20.68
CA ILE A 812 -11.76 17.47 -20.43
C ILE A 812 -11.68 16.72 -21.76
N GLU A 813 -11.03 15.56 -21.75
CA GLU A 813 -10.94 14.67 -22.92
C GLU A 813 -11.89 13.48 -22.73
N PRO A 814 -13.01 13.41 -23.49
CA PRO A 814 -13.93 12.29 -23.40
C PRO A 814 -13.34 11.05 -24.10
N GLU A 815 -13.09 9.99 -23.32
CA GLU A 815 -12.53 8.74 -23.81
C GLU A 815 -13.56 7.60 -23.72
N PRO A 816 -14.11 7.11 -24.85
CA PRO A 816 -15.07 6.01 -24.83
C PRO A 816 -14.38 4.68 -24.49
N MET A 817 -14.93 3.96 -23.52
CA MET A 817 -14.42 2.67 -23.07
C MET A 817 -15.53 1.79 -22.51
N PHE A 818 -15.19 0.56 -22.14
CA PHE A 818 -16.06 -0.29 -21.34
C PHE A 818 -15.48 -0.42 -19.93
N LEU A 819 -16.31 -0.21 -18.91
CA LEU A 819 -15.89 -0.21 -17.52
C LEU A 819 -16.56 -1.34 -16.74
N ILE A 820 -15.80 -1.96 -15.84
CA ILE A 820 -16.33 -2.75 -14.73
C ILE A 820 -15.77 -2.12 -13.45
N SER A 821 -16.62 -1.54 -12.63
CA SER A 821 -16.20 -0.74 -11.46
C SER A 821 -17.01 -1.13 -10.24
N LYS A 822 -16.30 -1.52 -9.18
CA LYS A 822 -16.86 -1.67 -7.84
C LYS A 822 -16.87 -0.32 -7.11
N ASP A 823 -15.78 0.42 -7.26
CA ASP A 823 -15.58 1.73 -6.66
C ASP A 823 -14.45 2.47 -7.40
N SER A 824 -14.17 3.70 -6.99
CA SER A 824 -13.12 4.55 -7.59
C SER A 824 -11.74 3.91 -7.67
N ASN A 825 -11.42 2.95 -6.79
CA ASN A 825 -10.10 2.34 -6.66
C ASN A 825 -10.04 0.93 -7.25
N ASN A 826 -11.18 0.23 -7.34
CA ASN A 826 -11.29 -1.14 -7.83
C ASN A 826 -12.10 -1.15 -9.14
N ARG A 827 -11.38 -1.17 -10.27
CA ARG A 827 -11.98 -1.08 -11.60
C ARG A 827 -11.13 -1.75 -12.68
N LEU A 828 -11.80 -2.19 -13.73
CA LEU A 828 -11.23 -2.73 -14.96
C LEU A 828 -11.69 -1.86 -16.13
N GLU A 829 -10.73 -1.22 -16.79
CA GLU A 829 -10.93 -0.36 -17.96
C GLU A 829 -10.55 -1.16 -19.22
N LEU A 830 -11.51 -1.31 -20.14
CA LEU A 830 -11.39 -2.14 -21.33
C LEU A 830 -11.60 -1.28 -22.58
N THR A 831 -10.91 -1.60 -23.67
CA THR A 831 -11.22 -1.00 -24.97
C THR A 831 -12.69 -1.25 -25.32
N ALA A 832 -13.35 -0.23 -25.84
CA ALA A 832 -14.71 -0.38 -26.34
C ALA A 832 -14.75 -1.51 -27.38
N PRO A 833 -15.63 -2.52 -27.24
CA PRO A 833 -15.69 -3.65 -28.17
C PRO A 833 -16.02 -3.14 -29.58
N ARG A 834 -15.33 -3.69 -30.57
CA ARG A 834 -15.63 -3.44 -31.99
C ARG A 834 -16.92 -4.16 -32.35
N ALA A 835 -17.59 -3.71 -33.42
CA ALA A 835 -18.89 -4.25 -33.84
C ALA A 835 -18.92 -5.78 -34.06
N GLU A 836 -17.77 -6.41 -34.31
CA GLU A 836 -17.62 -7.85 -34.56
C GLU A 836 -16.92 -8.63 -33.42
N SER A 837 -16.53 -7.96 -32.32
CA SER A 837 -15.79 -8.60 -31.21
C SER A 837 -16.62 -8.68 -29.93
N THR A 838 -16.36 -9.70 -29.11
CA THR A 838 -16.95 -9.80 -27.78
C THR A 838 -16.18 -8.98 -26.75
N LEU A 839 -16.80 -8.65 -25.63
CA LEU A 839 -16.10 -7.97 -24.52
C LEU A 839 -14.97 -8.83 -23.93
N ALA A 840 -15.09 -10.16 -24.01
CA ALA A 840 -14.03 -11.10 -23.64
C ALA A 840 -12.76 -10.94 -24.51
N GLU A 841 -12.88 -10.39 -25.72
CA GLU A 841 -11.77 -10.12 -26.63
C GLU A 841 -11.24 -8.68 -26.50
N SER A 842 -11.90 -7.82 -25.71
CA SER A 842 -11.44 -6.45 -25.48
C SER A 842 -10.12 -6.44 -24.72
N GLN A 843 -9.22 -5.54 -25.14
CA GLN A 843 -7.95 -5.34 -24.46
C GLN A 843 -8.17 -4.63 -23.13
N ILE A 844 -7.54 -5.13 -22.07
CA ILE A 844 -7.43 -4.44 -20.78
C ILE A 844 -6.50 -3.23 -20.96
N ILE A 845 -7.06 -2.03 -20.84
CA ILE A 845 -6.30 -0.76 -20.87
C ILE A 845 -5.65 -0.55 -19.50
N ALA A 846 -6.44 -0.70 -18.44
CA ALA A 846 -5.97 -0.56 -17.07
C ALA A 846 -6.77 -1.46 -16.13
N ALA A 847 -6.08 -1.99 -15.13
CA ALA A 847 -6.67 -2.77 -14.05
C ALA A 847 -6.16 -2.19 -12.73
N SER A 848 -7.09 -1.70 -11.91
CA SER A 848 -6.79 -1.01 -10.66
C SER A 848 -7.48 -1.69 -9.48
N GLY A 849 -6.84 -1.63 -8.32
CA GLY A 849 -7.38 -2.15 -7.08
C GLY A 849 -6.52 -3.23 -6.46
N GLY A 850 -6.97 -3.72 -5.30
CA GLY A 850 -6.24 -4.74 -4.55
C GLY A 850 -6.31 -6.14 -5.14
N THR A 851 -7.19 -6.39 -6.12
CA THR A 851 -7.51 -7.74 -6.67
C THR A 851 -7.47 -7.79 -8.19
N LEU A 852 -6.86 -6.80 -8.84
CA LEU A 852 -6.76 -6.70 -10.31
C LEU A 852 -5.42 -6.13 -10.81
N ALA A 853 -4.69 -5.37 -9.99
CA ALA A 853 -3.53 -4.58 -10.43
C ALA A 853 -2.34 -5.43 -10.91
N CYS A 854 -2.27 -6.70 -10.53
CA CYS A 854 -1.21 -7.63 -10.92
C CYS A 854 -1.69 -8.71 -11.90
N HIS A 855 -2.72 -8.43 -12.70
CA HIS A 855 -3.26 -9.39 -13.68
C HIS A 855 -2.25 -9.84 -14.75
N VAL A 856 -1.18 -9.07 -15.01
CA VAL A 856 -0.10 -9.45 -15.96
C VAL A 856 1.08 -10.13 -15.25
N GLY A 857 1.06 -10.19 -13.93
CA GLY A 857 2.15 -10.70 -13.10
C GLY A 857 2.43 -9.83 -11.88
N PRO A 858 3.23 -10.32 -10.92
CA PRO A 858 3.63 -9.57 -9.74
C PRO A 858 4.34 -8.26 -10.11
N ARG A 859 4.08 -7.19 -9.35
CA ARG A 859 4.69 -5.89 -9.56
C ARG A 859 5.40 -5.37 -8.30
N PRO A 860 6.68 -4.95 -8.37
CA PRO A 860 7.43 -4.45 -7.21
C PRO A 860 6.89 -3.16 -6.57
N ASP A 861 5.95 -2.46 -7.21
CA ASP A 861 5.28 -1.28 -6.64
C ASP A 861 3.97 -1.62 -5.90
N LYS A 862 3.53 -2.88 -5.93
CA LYS A 862 2.31 -3.38 -5.29
C LYS A 862 2.61 -4.36 -4.17
N SER A 863 1.75 -4.40 -3.16
CA SER A 863 1.80 -5.45 -2.14
C SER A 863 0.68 -6.45 -2.40
N LEU A 864 1.04 -7.64 -2.89
CA LEU A 864 0.12 -8.75 -3.05
C LEU A 864 -0.04 -9.54 -1.75
N ALA A 865 -1.26 -9.92 -1.43
CA ALA A 865 -1.60 -10.78 -0.28
C ALA A 865 -2.08 -12.17 -0.71
N HIS A 866 -2.08 -12.43 -2.01
CA HIS A 866 -2.58 -13.62 -2.69
C HIS A 866 -1.79 -13.80 -4.00
N PRO A 867 -1.89 -14.94 -4.68
CA PRO A 867 -1.22 -15.21 -5.96
C PRO A 867 -1.69 -14.27 -7.07
N ALA A 868 -0.78 -13.80 -7.94
CA ALA A 868 -1.15 -12.94 -9.07
C ALA A 868 -2.10 -13.61 -10.08
N VAL A 869 -2.16 -14.95 -10.12
CA VAL A 869 -3.14 -15.68 -10.93
C VAL A 869 -4.59 -15.35 -10.57
N ILE A 870 -4.86 -14.96 -9.32
CA ILE A 870 -6.22 -14.55 -8.92
C ILE A 870 -6.59 -13.23 -9.61
N ASP A 871 -5.67 -12.26 -9.68
CA ASP A 871 -5.90 -11.00 -10.40
C ASP A 871 -6.10 -11.26 -11.91
N PHE A 872 -5.29 -12.14 -12.49
CA PHE A 872 -5.39 -12.56 -13.90
C PHE A 872 -6.75 -13.18 -14.19
N ALA A 873 -7.12 -14.21 -13.43
CA ALA A 873 -8.35 -14.96 -13.66
C ALA A 873 -9.59 -14.13 -13.31
N LEU A 874 -9.53 -13.25 -12.29
CA LEU A 874 -10.63 -12.36 -11.96
C LEU A 874 -10.88 -11.32 -13.04
N ALA A 875 -9.83 -10.72 -13.61
CA ALA A 875 -9.99 -9.77 -14.72
C ALA A 875 -10.72 -10.42 -15.90
N GLN A 876 -10.28 -11.62 -16.31
CA GLN A 876 -10.92 -12.36 -17.39
C GLN A 876 -12.34 -12.86 -17.04
N TYR A 877 -12.54 -13.35 -15.81
CA TYR A 877 -13.84 -13.80 -15.34
C TYR A 877 -14.86 -12.65 -15.40
N LEU A 878 -14.48 -11.44 -14.95
CA LEU A 878 -15.31 -10.26 -15.03
C LEU A 878 -15.63 -9.87 -16.49
N GLN A 879 -14.69 -9.97 -17.43
CA GLN A 879 -14.94 -9.72 -18.85
C GLN A 879 -16.00 -10.69 -19.42
N VAL A 880 -15.86 -11.99 -19.13
CA VAL A 880 -16.80 -13.01 -19.61
C VAL A 880 -18.18 -12.83 -18.99
N VAL A 881 -18.25 -12.59 -17.68
CA VAL A 881 -19.53 -12.36 -16.98
C VAL A 881 -20.21 -11.09 -17.49
N ALA A 882 -19.48 -9.98 -17.63
CA ALA A 882 -20.03 -8.71 -18.10
C ALA A 882 -20.52 -8.77 -19.56
N THR A 883 -20.00 -9.70 -20.38
CA THR A 883 -20.51 -9.95 -21.75
C THR A 883 -22.00 -10.35 -21.75
N ARG A 884 -22.48 -10.98 -20.67
CA ARG A 884 -23.88 -11.40 -20.49
C ARG A 884 -24.77 -10.28 -19.94
N GLY A 885 -24.21 -9.10 -19.67
CA GLY A 885 -24.87 -7.93 -19.10
C GLY A 885 -24.69 -7.78 -17.59
N GLU A 886 -24.98 -6.59 -17.07
CA GLU A 886 -24.75 -6.21 -15.66
C GLU A 886 -25.46 -7.14 -14.66
N ALA A 887 -26.62 -7.69 -15.01
CA ALA A 887 -27.36 -8.62 -14.15
C ALA A 887 -26.61 -9.93 -13.86
N ALA A 888 -25.69 -10.35 -14.74
CA ALA A 888 -24.89 -11.55 -14.55
C ALA A 888 -23.89 -11.42 -13.38
N LEU A 889 -23.58 -10.19 -12.93
CA LEU A 889 -22.76 -9.95 -11.74
C LEU A 889 -23.47 -10.33 -10.43
N SER A 890 -24.78 -10.61 -10.47
CA SER A 890 -25.53 -11.16 -9.34
C SER A 890 -25.64 -12.69 -9.34
N GLU A 891 -25.16 -13.35 -10.40
CA GLU A 891 -25.17 -14.81 -10.47
C GLU A 891 -24.14 -15.41 -9.53
N ALA A 892 -24.43 -16.63 -9.06
CA ALA A 892 -23.44 -17.42 -8.33
C ALA A 892 -22.20 -17.66 -9.19
N PHE A 893 -21.05 -17.81 -8.53
CA PHE A 893 -19.78 -18.06 -9.21
C PHE A 893 -19.85 -19.33 -10.08
N ASP A 894 -19.54 -19.19 -11.37
CA ASP A 894 -19.41 -20.30 -12.31
C ASP A 894 -18.06 -20.99 -12.09
N THR A 895 -18.11 -22.13 -11.40
CA THR A 895 -16.91 -22.88 -11.03
C THR A 895 -16.21 -23.49 -12.24
N ASP A 896 -16.97 -23.90 -13.27
CA ASP A 896 -16.40 -24.48 -14.49
C ASP A 896 -15.65 -23.42 -15.30
N LEU A 897 -16.23 -22.23 -15.43
CA LEU A 897 -15.55 -21.09 -16.04
C LEU A 897 -14.31 -20.66 -15.24
N GLY A 898 -14.44 -20.53 -13.92
CA GLY A 898 -13.32 -20.18 -13.05
C GLY A 898 -12.16 -21.18 -13.16
N ARG A 899 -12.48 -22.48 -13.24
CA ARG A 899 -11.51 -23.55 -13.43
C ARG A 899 -10.87 -23.52 -14.81
N LYS A 900 -11.63 -23.23 -15.86
CA LYS A 900 -11.12 -23.05 -17.23
C LYS A 900 -10.09 -21.91 -17.28
N LEU A 901 -10.41 -20.75 -16.69
CA LEU A 901 -9.52 -19.57 -16.67
C LEU A 901 -8.23 -19.83 -15.88
N MET A 902 -8.29 -20.62 -14.80
CA MET A 902 -7.07 -21.07 -14.11
C MET A 902 -6.19 -21.95 -14.99
N GLY A 903 -6.81 -22.84 -15.79
CA GLY A 903 -6.09 -23.64 -16.78
C GLY A 903 -5.46 -22.79 -17.89
N GLU A 904 -6.15 -21.75 -18.37
CA GLU A 904 -5.65 -20.80 -19.37
C GLU A 904 -4.50 -19.91 -18.86
N ALA A 905 -4.33 -19.79 -17.53
CA ALA A 905 -3.19 -19.11 -16.94
C ALA A 905 -1.89 -19.93 -17.02
N ILE A 906 -1.99 -21.24 -17.30
CA ILE A 906 -0.84 -22.11 -17.50
C ILE A 906 -0.38 -21.98 -18.95
N ASP A 907 0.83 -21.45 -19.12
CA ASP A 907 1.53 -21.40 -20.40
C ASP A 907 2.76 -22.32 -20.35
N PRO A 908 2.70 -23.52 -20.95
CA PRO A 908 3.83 -24.45 -20.99
C PRO A 908 5.04 -23.93 -21.78
N GLU A 909 4.84 -22.96 -22.68
CA GLU A 909 5.93 -22.35 -23.45
C GLU A 909 6.64 -21.26 -22.62
N ASP A 910 5.98 -20.73 -21.58
CA ASP A 910 6.54 -19.80 -20.61
C ASP A 910 6.28 -20.27 -19.15
N PRO A 911 6.98 -21.34 -18.72
CA PRO A 911 6.82 -21.89 -17.37
C PRO A 911 7.28 -20.92 -16.28
N LEU A 912 8.19 -19.99 -16.59
CA LEU A 912 8.63 -18.96 -15.65
C LEU A 912 7.48 -18.00 -15.34
N ARG A 913 6.85 -17.44 -16.37
CA ARG A 913 5.68 -16.55 -16.20
C ARG A 913 4.55 -17.27 -15.47
N THR A 914 4.30 -18.53 -15.82
CA THR A 914 3.31 -19.36 -15.11
C THR A 914 3.65 -19.46 -13.62
N ALA A 915 4.87 -19.86 -13.26
CA ALA A 915 5.28 -19.95 -11.86
C ALA A 915 5.16 -18.59 -11.12
N LEU A 916 5.51 -17.48 -11.78
CA LEU A 916 5.36 -16.13 -11.21
C LEU A 916 3.89 -15.74 -10.93
N LEU A 917 2.93 -16.25 -11.70
CA LEU A 917 1.51 -16.01 -11.45
C LEU A 917 1.00 -16.82 -10.23
N PHE A 918 1.44 -18.07 -10.10
CA PHE A 918 0.90 -19.01 -9.10
C PHE A 918 1.60 -18.95 -7.73
N GLN A 919 2.77 -18.33 -7.64
CA GLN A 919 3.51 -18.21 -6.37
C GLN A 919 2.77 -17.36 -5.31
N ASN A 920 3.00 -17.71 -4.04
CA ASN A 920 2.72 -16.90 -2.86
C ASN A 920 4.02 -16.47 -2.22
N VAL A 921 4.23 -15.16 -2.04
CA VAL A 921 5.35 -14.63 -1.26
C VAL A 921 4.88 -14.33 0.15
N ILE A 922 5.36 -15.11 1.11
CA ILE A 922 4.95 -15.06 2.50
C ILE A 922 6.10 -14.44 3.30
N ALA A 923 5.80 -13.41 4.10
CA ALA A 923 6.80 -12.70 4.88
C ALA A 923 6.41 -12.63 6.36
N ALA A 924 7.40 -12.88 7.22
CA ALA A 924 7.34 -12.61 8.65
C ALA A 924 7.33 -11.11 8.95
N SER A 925 6.91 -10.75 10.15
CA SER A 925 6.84 -9.36 10.63
C SER A 925 7.45 -9.25 12.01
N ARG A 926 8.67 -8.70 12.10
CA ARG A 926 9.34 -8.45 13.38
C ARG A 926 8.54 -7.49 14.27
N GLY A 927 7.99 -6.42 13.69
CA GLY A 927 7.23 -5.41 14.45
C GLY A 927 5.91 -5.93 15.06
N SER A 928 5.19 -6.78 14.32
CA SER A 928 4.00 -7.45 14.86
C SER A 928 4.31 -8.76 15.60
N ILE A 929 5.57 -9.21 15.60
CA ILE A 929 6.04 -10.48 16.18
C ILE A 929 5.18 -11.63 15.65
N THR A 930 5.21 -11.82 14.32
CA THR A 930 4.47 -12.89 13.63
C THR A 930 5.39 -13.56 12.63
N TYR A 931 5.55 -14.87 12.72
CA TYR A 931 6.48 -15.67 11.94
C TYR A 931 5.78 -16.89 11.33
N PRO A 932 5.80 -17.04 10.00
CA PRO A 932 5.33 -18.24 9.33
C PRO A 932 6.19 -19.45 9.70
N PHE A 933 5.58 -20.61 9.79
CA PHE A 933 6.27 -21.89 9.98
C PHE A 933 5.58 -22.98 9.16
N ALA A 934 6.33 -24.02 8.80
CA ALA A 934 5.82 -25.19 8.11
C ALA A 934 5.51 -26.32 9.10
N ALA A 935 4.55 -27.16 8.77
CA ALA A 935 4.24 -28.40 9.49
C ALA A 935 3.95 -29.52 8.50
N ALA A 936 3.93 -30.77 8.97
CA ALA A 936 3.44 -31.89 8.16
C ALA A 936 2.02 -31.57 7.63
N PRO A 937 1.69 -31.98 6.38
CA PRO A 937 0.37 -31.72 5.79
C PRO A 937 -0.77 -32.11 6.73
N LEU A 938 -1.66 -31.17 6.99
CA LEU A 938 -2.87 -31.39 7.79
C LEU A 938 -3.93 -32.12 6.96
N ASP A 939 -4.66 -33.02 7.59
CA ASP A 939 -5.74 -33.78 6.94
C ASP A 939 -6.93 -32.84 6.65
N PRO A 940 -7.29 -32.61 5.36
CA PRO A 940 -8.42 -31.76 5.00
C PRO A 940 -9.77 -32.33 5.43
N THR A 941 -9.85 -33.60 5.80
CA THR A 941 -11.09 -34.27 6.24
C THR A 941 -11.29 -34.27 7.76
N ALA A 942 -10.25 -33.94 8.53
CA ALA A 942 -10.34 -33.80 9.98
C ALA A 942 -10.90 -32.42 10.35
N GLY A 943 -12.00 -32.37 11.12
CA GLY A 943 -12.58 -31.11 11.59
C GLY A 943 -11.65 -30.32 12.53
N ASP A 944 -11.90 -29.01 12.68
CA ASP A 944 -11.06 -28.04 13.41
C ASP A 944 -10.64 -28.47 14.82
N GLU A 945 -11.47 -29.21 15.56
CA GLU A 945 -11.18 -29.65 16.93
C GLU A 945 -10.24 -30.87 17.01
N GLY A 946 -9.95 -31.54 15.88
CA GLY A 946 -9.13 -32.76 15.79
C GLY A 946 -7.79 -32.60 15.06
N GLN A 947 -7.51 -31.44 14.46
CA GLN A 947 -6.28 -31.21 13.71
C GLN A 947 -5.08 -31.00 14.66
N ARG A 948 -4.17 -31.97 14.68
CA ARG A 948 -2.92 -31.88 15.44
C ARG A 948 -1.80 -31.41 14.53
N ILE A 949 -1.16 -30.30 14.89
CA ILE A 949 0.08 -29.84 14.24
C ILE A 949 1.20 -30.81 14.61
N VAL A 950 1.85 -31.39 13.60
CA VAL A 950 2.95 -32.34 13.75
C VAL A 950 4.17 -31.81 12.99
N ASP A 951 5.36 -32.01 13.58
CA ASP A 951 6.64 -31.63 12.99
C ASP A 951 6.71 -30.14 12.56
N PRO A 952 6.47 -29.19 13.50
CA PRO A 952 6.57 -27.77 13.19
C PRO A 952 8.04 -27.38 12.97
N ARG A 953 8.31 -26.69 11.86
CA ARG A 953 9.64 -26.26 11.44
C ARG A 953 9.62 -24.76 11.14
N PRO A 954 10.53 -23.96 11.73
CA PRO A 954 10.63 -22.54 11.42
C PRO A 954 10.98 -22.35 9.94
N LEU A 955 10.55 -21.23 9.39
CA LEU A 955 10.88 -20.81 8.04
C LEU A 955 11.72 -19.54 8.06
N GLN A 956 12.31 -19.21 6.91
CA GLN A 956 12.99 -17.93 6.70
C GLN A 956 12.03 -16.76 6.89
N MET A 957 12.55 -15.54 7.02
CA MET A 957 11.73 -14.33 7.14
C MET A 957 10.89 -14.08 5.90
N VAL A 958 11.37 -14.48 4.72
CA VAL A 958 10.61 -14.46 3.47
C VAL A 958 10.66 -15.84 2.82
N ASN A 959 9.54 -16.32 2.32
CA ASN A 959 9.46 -17.60 1.61
C ASN A 959 8.55 -17.48 0.39
N ARG A 960 8.87 -18.24 -0.65
CA ARG A 960 7.99 -18.46 -1.80
C ARG A 960 7.37 -19.85 -1.68
N ALA A 961 6.06 -19.91 -1.84
CA ALA A 961 5.32 -21.16 -1.77
C ALA A 961 4.29 -21.29 -2.90
N PHE A 962 4.01 -22.53 -3.30
CA PHE A 962 3.01 -22.89 -4.32
C PHE A 962 1.96 -23.80 -3.71
N VAL A 963 0.68 -23.60 -4.03
CA VAL A 963 -0.38 -24.51 -3.61
C VAL A 963 -0.40 -25.70 -4.55
N VAL A 964 -0.21 -26.90 -4.02
CA VAL A 964 -0.07 -28.15 -4.78
C VAL A 964 -1.08 -29.19 -4.31
N ARG A 965 -1.30 -30.20 -5.15
CA ARG A 965 -2.24 -31.29 -4.82
C ARG A 965 -1.78 -32.05 -3.58
N HIS A 966 -2.73 -32.49 -2.77
CA HIS A 966 -2.45 -33.30 -1.59
C HIS A 966 -1.67 -34.59 -1.98
N GLY A 967 -0.64 -34.92 -1.19
CA GLY A 967 0.25 -36.06 -1.46
C GLY A 967 1.42 -35.76 -2.41
N THR A 968 1.57 -34.51 -2.88
CA THR A 968 2.78 -34.06 -3.57
C THR A 968 4.00 -34.19 -2.65
N ASP A 969 5.11 -34.71 -3.19
CA ASP A 969 6.32 -34.91 -2.42
C ASP A 969 6.89 -33.58 -1.91
N GLY A 970 7.35 -33.57 -0.66
CA GLY A 970 7.83 -32.35 0.01
C GLY A 970 6.76 -31.31 0.36
N ALA A 971 5.46 -31.59 0.14
CA ALA A 971 4.40 -30.66 0.52
C ALA A 971 4.26 -30.52 2.06
N VAL A 972 3.90 -29.33 2.50
CA VAL A 972 3.73 -28.93 3.90
C VAL A 972 2.47 -28.09 4.09
N SER A 973 2.00 -27.98 5.33
CA SER A 973 0.99 -27.01 5.75
C SER A 973 1.65 -25.77 6.36
N LEU A 974 1.12 -24.57 6.09
CA LEU A 974 1.68 -23.31 6.57
C LEU A 974 0.79 -22.63 7.62
N LEU A 975 1.41 -22.19 8.72
CA LEU A 975 0.75 -21.50 9.83
C LEU A 975 1.62 -20.33 10.34
N ASN A 976 1.05 -19.48 11.19
CA ASN A 976 1.76 -18.41 11.88
C ASN A 976 1.90 -18.70 13.38
N ALA A 977 3.11 -18.54 13.90
CA ALA A 977 3.38 -18.36 15.32
C ALA A 977 3.49 -16.87 15.61
N GLY A 978 2.84 -16.37 16.67
CA GLY A 978 2.87 -14.93 16.91
C GLY A 978 2.51 -14.50 18.32
N ALA A 979 2.74 -13.21 18.57
CA ALA A 979 2.37 -12.51 19.80
C ALA A 979 1.37 -11.40 19.48
N TRP A 980 0.08 -11.66 19.70
CA TRP A 980 -1.00 -10.75 19.30
C TRP A 980 -1.43 -9.84 20.42
N LYS A 981 -1.57 -8.54 20.11
CA LYS A 981 -2.09 -7.54 21.03
C LYS A 981 -3.47 -7.94 21.56
N ILE A 982 -3.65 -7.84 22.88
CA ILE A 982 -4.91 -8.13 23.54
C ILE A 982 -5.78 -6.86 23.66
N PRO A 983 -7.12 -6.96 23.53
CA PRO A 983 -8.01 -5.81 23.64
C PRO A 983 -7.93 -5.12 25.03
N PRO A 984 -8.16 -3.80 25.13
CA PRO A 984 -8.10 -3.06 26.39
C PRO A 984 -8.99 -3.64 27.51
N ALA A 985 -10.16 -4.18 27.16
CA ALA A 985 -11.06 -4.84 28.11
C ALA A 985 -10.43 -6.08 28.74
N THR A 986 -9.70 -6.88 27.96
CA THR A 986 -8.97 -8.05 28.44
C THR A 986 -7.78 -7.64 29.31
N GLN A 987 -7.08 -6.56 28.95
CA GLN A 987 -6.02 -5.99 29.79
C GLN A 987 -6.56 -5.55 31.16
N ALA A 988 -7.70 -4.87 31.19
CA ALA A 988 -8.35 -4.43 32.43
C ALA A 988 -8.73 -5.62 33.32
N LYS A 989 -9.30 -6.68 32.75
CA LYS A 989 -9.60 -7.92 33.48
C LYS A 989 -8.34 -8.58 34.07
N ARG A 990 -7.24 -8.61 33.31
CA ARG A 990 -5.95 -9.15 33.81
C ARG A 990 -5.35 -8.30 34.93
N ARG A 991 -5.50 -6.97 34.89
CA ARG A 991 -5.11 -6.09 36.02
C ARG A 991 -5.94 -6.36 37.29
N GLN A 992 -7.15 -6.90 37.13
CA GLN A 992 -8.03 -7.31 38.23
C GLN A 992 -7.82 -8.77 38.67
N GLY A 993 -6.73 -9.42 38.24
CA GLY A 993 -6.37 -10.78 38.68
C GLY A 993 -6.89 -11.91 37.81
N ALA A 994 -7.45 -11.64 36.62
CA ALA A 994 -7.81 -12.70 35.69
C ALA A 994 -6.57 -13.49 35.21
N GLN A 995 -6.71 -14.81 35.12
CA GLN A 995 -5.63 -15.73 34.74
C GLN A 995 -5.15 -15.45 33.31
N ARG A 996 -3.83 -15.43 33.11
CA ARG A 996 -3.22 -15.33 31.77
C ARG A 996 -3.32 -16.70 31.07
N PRO A 997 -3.67 -16.74 29.77
CA PRO A 997 -3.58 -17.98 28.99
C PRO A 997 -2.16 -18.54 29.05
N VAL A 998 -2.05 -19.87 29.08
CA VAL A 998 -0.76 -20.54 28.92
C VAL A 998 -0.30 -20.32 27.47
N PRO A 999 0.94 -19.85 27.23
CA PRO A 999 1.50 -19.75 25.88
C PRO A 999 1.44 -21.10 25.16
N ASP A 1000 1.04 -21.08 23.89
CA ASP A 1000 1.13 -22.25 23.01
C ASP A 1000 2.60 -22.71 22.88
N GLU A 1001 2.85 -24.00 23.09
CA GLU A 1001 4.19 -24.59 23.06
C GLU A 1001 4.85 -24.50 21.68
N ILE A 1002 4.09 -24.72 20.61
CA ILE A 1002 4.59 -24.64 19.23
C ILE A 1002 4.96 -23.19 18.93
N ALA A 1003 4.05 -22.26 19.21
CA ALA A 1003 4.33 -20.84 18.99
C ALA A 1003 5.53 -20.37 19.80
N THR A 1004 5.64 -20.84 21.05
CA THR A 1004 6.78 -20.54 21.92
C THR A 1004 8.10 -21.03 21.33
N SER A 1005 8.13 -22.24 20.78
CA SER A 1005 9.32 -22.82 20.14
C SER A 1005 9.72 -22.05 18.88
N ILE A 1006 8.78 -21.74 18.00
CA ILE A 1006 9.04 -20.98 16.76
C ILE A 1006 9.50 -19.55 17.08
N LEU A 1007 8.85 -18.88 18.04
CA LEU A 1007 9.24 -17.53 18.45
C LEU A 1007 10.63 -17.50 19.10
N ALA A 1008 11.00 -18.53 19.88
CA ALA A 1008 12.33 -18.65 20.44
C ALA A 1008 13.41 -18.82 19.36
N HIS A 1009 13.13 -19.57 18.29
CA HIS A 1009 14.02 -19.66 17.13
C HIS A 1009 14.29 -18.28 16.50
N HIS A 1010 13.28 -17.41 16.44
CA HIS A 1010 13.41 -16.04 15.93
C HIS A 1010 13.82 -15.00 16.99
N GLY A 1011 14.36 -15.44 18.14
CA GLY A 1011 14.95 -14.54 19.15
C GLY A 1011 13.99 -13.97 20.19
N TRP A 1012 12.79 -14.53 20.37
CA TRP A 1012 11.79 -14.04 21.32
C TRP A 1012 11.56 -15.00 22.49
N ALA A 1013 11.53 -14.45 23.71
CA ALA A 1013 11.15 -15.18 24.91
C ALA A 1013 9.67 -14.94 25.22
N ALA A 1014 8.86 -16.01 25.21
CA ALA A 1014 7.45 -15.96 25.58
C ALA A 1014 7.22 -15.72 27.08
N THR A 1015 8.21 -16.03 27.93
CA THR A 1015 8.13 -15.85 29.38
C THR A 1015 9.40 -15.25 29.94
N ARG A 1016 9.28 -14.59 31.11
CA ARG A 1016 10.43 -14.07 31.86
C ARG A 1016 11.41 -15.18 32.26
N TRP A 1017 10.90 -16.39 32.52
CA TRP A 1017 11.73 -17.55 32.85
C TRP A 1017 12.58 -17.98 31.66
N MET A 1018 12.01 -18.06 30.45
CA MET A 1018 12.79 -18.36 29.24
C MET A 1018 13.87 -17.31 29.00
N ASN A 1019 13.53 -16.03 29.16
CA ASN A 1019 14.53 -14.95 29.05
C ASN A 1019 15.64 -15.09 30.10
N SER A 1020 15.31 -15.43 31.36
CA SER A 1020 16.34 -15.62 32.39
C SER A 1020 17.22 -16.85 32.14
N GLN A 1021 16.73 -17.86 31.41
CA GLN A 1021 17.54 -19.01 30.98
C GLN A 1021 18.42 -18.68 29.77
N ASN A 1022 17.93 -17.84 28.84
CA ASN A 1022 18.67 -17.40 27.68
C ASN A 1022 18.54 -15.88 27.49
N PRO A 1023 19.46 -15.08 28.07
CA PRO A 1023 19.43 -13.62 28.00
C PRO A 1023 19.58 -13.04 26.59
N ARG A 1024 19.90 -13.84 25.57
CA ARG A 1024 19.93 -13.42 24.16
C ARG A 1024 18.53 -13.24 23.57
N LEU A 1025 17.49 -13.80 24.21
CA LEU A 1025 16.12 -13.67 23.74
C LEU A 1025 15.49 -12.36 24.22
N THR A 1026 14.78 -11.68 23.34
CA THR A 1026 14.00 -10.48 23.69
C THR A 1026 12.66 -10.88 24.30
N LEU A 1027 12.34 -10.37 25.49
CA LEU A 1027 11.07 -10.64 26.14
C LEU A 1027 9.90 -10.04 25.36
N ILE A 1028 8.88 -10.86 25.09
CA ILE A 1028 7.65 -10.41 24.43
C ILE A 1028 6.88 -9.42 25.34
N PRO A 1029 6.34 -8.31 24.79
CA PRO A 1029 5.50 -7.37 25.55
C PRO A 1029 4.33 -8.03 26.27
N GLU A 1030 4.05 -7.60 27.51
CA GLU A 1030 3.01 -8.22 28.35
C GLU A 1030 1.57 -8.00 27.85
N ASP A 1031 1.36 -7.08 26.91
CA ASP A 1031 0.07 -6.80 26.29
C ASP A 1031 -0.26 -7.74 25.12
N ARG A 1032 0.46 -8.87 25.00
CA ARG A 1032 0.33 -9.82 23.91
C ARG A 1032 0.12 -11.26 24.39
N ASP A 1033 -0.67 -12.01 23.63
CA ASP A 1033 -0.86 -13.45 23.80
C ASP A 1033 -0.06 -14.23 22.77
N VAL A 1034 0.64 -15.28 23.21
CA VAL A 1034 1.42 -16.19 22.36
C VAL A 1034 0.60 -17.43 22.02
N SER A 1035 0.35 -17.64 20.74
CA SER A 1035 -0.43 -18.75 20.18
C SER A 1035 -0.03 -19.07 18.74
N THR A 1036 -0.62 -20.11 18.14
CA THR A 1036 -0.59 -20.37 16.70
C THR A 1036 -1.89 -19.87 16.04
N ARG A 1037 -1.82 -19.39 14.79
CA ARG A 1037 -2.98 -18.98 13.98
C ARG A 1037 -2.74 -19.30 12.50
N LYS A 1038 -3.81 -19.40 11.70
CA LYS A 1038 -3.68 -19.47 10.24
C LYS A 1038 -3.04 -18.20 9.66
N ILE A 1039 -2.32 -18.35 8.56
CA ILE A 1039 -1.85 -17.20 7.76
C ILE A 1039 -3.06 -16.59 7.05
N ASN A 1040 -3.13 -15.25 6.99
CA ASN A 1040 -4.25 -14.60 6.33
C ASN A 1040 -4.28 -14.95 4.84
N GLY A 1041 -5.42 -15.42 4.33
CA GLY A 1041 -5.56 -15.85 2.94
C GLY A 1041 -5.00 -17.25 2.63
N ILE A 1042 -4.48 -17.98 3.64
CA ILE A 1042 -3.98 -19.35 3.48
C ILE A 1042 -4.71 -20.27 4.45
N ASP A 1043 -5.37 -21.29 3.91
CA ASP A 1043 -5.96 -22.36 4.72
C ASP A 1043 -4.85 -23.34 5.15
N PRO A 1044 -4.72 -23.66 6.45
CA PRO A 1044 -3.72 -24.62 6.93
C PRO A 1044 -3.86 -26.03 6.31
N THR A 1045 -5.04 -26.39 5.80
CA THR A 1045 -5.28 -27.69 5.14
C THR A 1045 -4.71 -27.77 3.72
N TRP A 1046 -4.32 -26.63 3.13
CA TRP A 1046 -3.70 -26.63 1.82
C TRP A 1046 -2.30 -27.24 1.87
N SER A 1047 -2.03 -28.15 0.93
CA SER A 1047 -0.70 -28.67 0.69
C SER A 1047 0.11 -27.66 -0.11
N MET A 1048 1.27 -27.26 0.40
CA MET A 1048 2.11 -26.25 -0.23
C MET A 1048 3.56 -26.71 -0.36
N VAL A 1049 4.22 -26.37 -1.46
CA VAL A 1049 5.67 -26.59 -1.64
C VAL A 1049 6.39 -25.25 -1.50
N ILE A 1050 7.43 -25.23 -0.67
CA ILE A 1050 8.31 -24.06 -0.51
C ILE A 1050 9.44 -24.16 -1.53
N CYS A 1051 9.65 -23.09 -2.29
CA CYS A 1051 10.66 -23.03 -3.36
C CYS A 1051 11.32 -21.65 -3.39
N ASN A 1052 12.36 -21.49 -2.57
CA ASN A 1052 13.11 -20.24 -2.43
C ASN A 1052 14.24 -20.09 -3.47
N ASP A 1053 14.44 -21.08 -4.35
CA ASP A 1053 15.42 -21.03 -5.42
C ASP A 1053 15.10 -19.94 -6.47
N ASP A 1054 16.09 -19.59 -7.29
CA ASP A 1054 15.89 -18.71 -8.44
C ASP A 1054 15.12 -19.46 -9.53
N LEU A 1055 13.89 -19.04 -9.80
CA LEU A 1055 13.02 -19.68 -10.79
C LEU A 1055 13.63 -19.60 -12.20
N THR A 1056 14.44 -18.59 -12.50
CA THR A 1056 15.11 -18.46 -13.79
C THR A 1056 16.24 -19.48 -13.96
N ALA A 1057 16.84 -19.94 -12.86
CA ALA A 1057 17.96 -20.87 -12.86
C ALA A 1057 17.56 -22.35 -12.71
N LEU A 1058 16.35 -22.64 -12.19
CA LEU A 1058 15.84 -24.01 -12.04
C LEU A 1058 15.71 -24.78 -13.37
N GLY A 1059 15.53 -24.05 -14.47
CA GLY A 1059 15.34 -24.61 -15.81
C GLY A 1059 13.91 -25.13 -16.06
N PRO A 1060 13.49 -25.28 -17.33
CA PRO A 1060 12.11 -25.64 -17.67
C PRO A 1060 11.58 -26.94 -17.03
N PRO A 1061 12.33 -28.05 -16.93
CA PRO A 1061 11.80 -29.30 -16.37
C PRO A 1061 11.40 -29.19 -14.88
N ALA A 1062 12.20 -28.50 -14.07
CA ALA A 1062 11.91 -28.33 -12.65
C ALA A 1062 10.72 -27.38 -12.42
N LEU A 1063 10.64 -26.30 -13.21
CA LEU A 1063 9.47 -25.43 -13.19
C LEU A 1063 8.19 -26.17 -13.60
N MET A 1064 8.27 -26.97 -14.67
CA MET A 1064 7.14 -27.78 -15.13
C MET A 1064 6.69 -28.79 -14.06
N ALA A 1065 7.61 -29.40 -13.31
CA ALA A 1065 7.24 -30.29 -12.21
C ALA A 1065 6.41 -29.57 -11.12
N ILE A 1066 6.77 -28.32 -10.79
CA ILE A 1066 5.98 -27.49 -9.86
C ILE A 1066 4.62 -27.16 -10.47
N ILE A 1067 4.58 -26.73 -11.73
CA ILE A 1067 3.35 -26.35 -12.45
C ILE A 1067 2.39 -27.54 -12.55
N GLU A 1068 2.88 -28.71 -12.91
CA GLU A 1068 2.09 -29.94 -13.01
C GLU A 1068 1.51 -30.35 -11.65
N ALA A 1069 2.19 -30.03 -10.54
CA ALA A 1069 1.75 -30.35 -9.19
C ALA A 1069 0.69 -29.37 -8.63
N LEU A 1070 0.46 -28.21 -9.27
CA LEU A 1070 -0.47 -27.19 -8.78
C LEU A 1070 -1.88 -27.74 -8.54
N ASP A 1071 -2.51 -27.26 -7.46
CA ASP A 1071 -3.91 -27.55 -7.15
C ASP A 1071 -4.83 -26.46 -7.67
N LEU A 1072 -5.22 -26.58 -8.94
CA LEU A 1072 -6.08 -25.59 -9.60
C LEU A 1072 -7.45 -25.45 -8.93
N ASP A 1073 -7.94 -26.47 -8.22
CA ASP A 1073 -9.25 -26.41 -7.58
C ASP A 1073 -9.22 -25.46 -6.38
N VAL A 1074 -8.12 -25.48 -5.61
CA VAL A 1074 -7.89 -24.50 -4.53
C VAL A 1074 -7.74 -23.09 -5.09
N TYR A 1075 -6.98 -22.89 -6.17
CA TYR A 1075 -6.89 -21.57 -6.81
C TYR A 1075 -8.26 -21.09 -7.34
N THR A 1076 -9.06 -21.97 -7.92
CA THR A 1076 -10.45 -21.66 -8.33
C THR A 1076 -11.32 -21.29 -7.13
N GLN A 1077 -11.17 -21.95 -5.97
CA GLN A 1077 -11.86 -21.55 -4.74
C GLN A 1077 -11.44 -20.14 -4.30
N MET A 1078 -10.14 -19.81 -4.32
CA MET A 1078 -9.67 -18.45 -3.99
C MET A 1078 -10.27 -17.40 -4.92
N LEU A 1079 -10.37 -17.69 -6.22
CA LEU A 1079 -11.04 -16.84 -7.19
C LEU A 1079 -12.53 -16.68 -6.87
N ALA A 1080 -13.22 -17.79 -6.58
CA ALA A 1080 -14.64 -17.78 -6.21
C ALA A 1080 -14.89 -16.90 -4.99
N GLU A 1081 -14.10 -17.07 -3.93
CA GLU A 1081 -14.18 -16.26 -2.72
C GLU A 1081 -13.90 -14.77 -3.02
N THR A 1082 -12.94 -14.49 -3.87
CA THR A 1082 -12.60 -13.11 -4.26
C THR A 1082 -13.74 -12.46 -5.02
N PHE A 1083 -14.35 -13.14 -5.98
CA PHE A 1083 -15.52 -12.66 -6.72
C PHE A 1083 -16.74 -12.50 -5.80
N THR A 1084 -17.14 -13.55 -5.07
CA THR A 1084 -18.35 -13.56 -4.24
C THR A 1084 -18.29 -12.54 -3.09
N LYS A 1085 -17.13 -12.36 -2.44
CA LYS A 1085 -17.01 -11.43 -1.31
C LYS A 1085 -16.83 -9.99 -1.75
N ASN A 1086 -16.25 -9.74 -2.93
CA ASN A 1086 -15.81 -8.40 -3.31
C ASN A 1086 -16.49 -7.82 -4.55
N TRP A 1087 -16.93 -8.61 -5.51
CA TRP A 1087 -17.38 -8.15 -6.83
C TRP A 1087 -18.81 -8.56 -7.20
N MET A 1088 -19.35 -9.61 -6.58
CA MET A 1088 -20.71 -10.08 -6.82
C MET A 1088 -21.75 -9.12 -6.21
N ASN A 1089 -22.80 -8.82 -6.96
CA ASN A 1089 -23.95 -8.02 -6.51
C ASN A 1089 -24.97 -8.90 -5.78
N THR A 1090 -25.45 -8.50 -4.60
CA THR A 1090 -26.33 -9.32 -3.74
C THR A 1090 -27.82 -9.01 -3.84
#